data_AF-A0A3A4Z9I8-F1
#
_entry.id   AF-A0A3A4Z9I8-F1
#
_cell.length_a   1.000
_cell.length_b   1.000
_cell.length_c   1.000
_cell.angle_alpha   90.00
_cell.angle_beta   90.00
_cell.angle_gamma   90.00
#
_symmetry.space_group_name_H-M   'P 1'
#
loop_
_entity.id
_entity.type
_entity.pdbx_description
1 polymer ?
#
loop_
_entity_poly.entity_id
_entity_poly.type
_entity_poly.pdbx_seq_one_letter_code
_entity_poly.pdbx_strand_id
1 'polypeptide(L)'
;MAGKKYLLIVMCFMWLAGTCGMAAAAYHHEGEKDSDNFVNTYLQKKGTKLDHCALCHSGGQYQSGGKTTTLGSCQWCHYTYGYDGKGNILETMNQYGKDYHDHGRNAAAIKAIEALDSDGDGYTNIQEIDADRFPGDPNDDPSKVEAPSRIYTKAQLQALGKHSQFLLMNTSRSGDFYAQYTGVPVETLLDDSGVLPSATGILVYAPDGWSQYHPLQMEADPELYHARGVYPEAVYYYDEQADVAVNSVDGWCDYSAPSCAGRKHLDPVAVPGGLKMILAYSREGQAMDPGVLNLDNKLDGEGPFRVVPPQKSPNPPDQSSRAKNQNVIWPYNFNWDHNAGASSRTVTIIKVQPLPAGTTDINVYEAGWAFVDQEKIIIYGSIDGTDSNGNGVLDSEEGTDVNQDFDGDGIPDFQDTDTAQVRQANGGNKVLVHTSDGDFANVQALNADDPAVPQTGKPAFSFPYGTVKFDVVGINPGSSVTVTIKFSGNIPIDARYYKIDSADGWHQIPFGDNDGDETITLVLTDGDPSTDADRVANGTIRDPGAIAVATDSSGGGGGGGGGCFIATAAYGTAMDGKVDILRSFRDSCLVTNRIGSAFVEAYYKFSPPLARFIRENEWAGSFVRAGLLPFVGFSWVAVNWGPWAALMIAGLLLFSAGAGIRFIAVRRRD
;
A
#
# COMPACT_ATOMS: atom_id res chain seq x y z
N MET A 1 39.31 8.88 -33.38
CA MET A 1 38.91 8.37 -32.04
C MET A 1 37.41 8.59 -31.78
N ALA A 2 36.53 8.18 -32.69
CA ALA A 2 35.07 8.35 -32.57
C ALA A 2 34.30 7.04 -32.28
N GLY A 3 34.97 5.88 -32.35
CA GLY A 3 34.32 4.56 -32.16
C GLY A 3 34.21 4.04 -30.73
N LYS A 4 34.82 4.69 -29.72
CA LYS A 4 34.80 4.20 -28.32
C LYS A 4 33.71 4.82 -27.43
N LYS A 5 33.04 5.89 -27.85
CA LYS A 5 31.97 6.55 -27.07
C LYS A 5 30.58 5.98 -27.36
N TYR A 6 30.34 5.47 -28.57
CA TYR A 6 29.07 4.81 -28.91
C TYR A 6 28.96 3.39 -28.34
N LEU A 7 30.08 2.69 -28.15
CA LEU A 7 30.08 1.34 -27.58
C LEU A 7 29.69 1.33 -26.08
N LEU A 8 30.05 2.35 -25.30
CA LEU A 8 29.65 2.46 -23.89
C LEU A 8 28.17 2.82 -23.71
N ILE A 9 27.61 3.64 -24.60
CA ILE A 9 26.19 4.02 -24.52
C ILE A 9 25.28 2.86 -24.96
N VAL A 10 25.69 2.08 -25.97
CA VAL A 10 24.97 0.87 -26.39
C VAL A 10 25.14 -0.28 -25.39
N MET A 11 26.30 -0.41 -24.72
CA MET A 11 26.47 -1.40 -23.64
C MET A 11 25.68 -1.03 -22.38
N CYS A 12 25.53 0.26 -22.03
CA CYS A 12 24.61 0.68 -20.96
C CYS A 12 23.14 0.43 -21.33
N PHE A 13 22.75 0.62 -22.59
CA PHE A 13 21.38 0.32 -23.05
C PHE A 13 21.08 -1.19 -23.11
N MET A 14 22.06 -2.03 -23.47
CA MET A 14 21.88 -3.49 -23.51
C MET A 14 21.93 -4.14 -22.12
N TRP A 15 22.59 -3.54 -21.13
CA TRP A 15 22.57 -4.03 -19.75
C TRP A 15 21.26 -3.68 -19.02
N LEU A 16 20.63 -2.54 -19.37
CA LEU A 16 19.32 -2.13 -18.85
C LEU A 16 18.15 -2.87 -19.52
N ALA A 17 18.22 -3.16 -20.82
CA ALA A 17 17.17 -3.93 -21.51
C ALA A 17 17.18 -5.43 -21.15
N GLY A 18 18.32 -5.97 -20.69
CA GLY A 18 18.47 -7.38 -20.32
C GLY A 18 17.86 -7.80 -18.98
N THR A 19 17.28 -6.86 -18.21
CA THR A 19 16.66 -7.14 -16.89
C THR A 19 15.17 -6.75 -16.83
N CYS A 20 14.58 -6.37 -17.95
CA CYS A 20 13.15 -6.06 -18.08
C CYS A 20 12.22 -7.30 -18.03
N GLY A 21 12.75 -8.49 -17.73
CA GLY A 21 11.95 -9.70 -17.50
C GLY A 21 11.51 -9.93 -16.06
N MET A 22 11.97 -9.14 -15.08
CA MET A 22 11.82 -9.49 -13.65
C MET A 22 10.73 -8.71 -12.89
N ALA A 23 9.91 -7.90 -13.56
CA ALA A 23 8.80 -7.21 -12.91
C ALA A 23 7.52 -8.07 -12.76
N ALA A 24 7.54 -9.31 -13.23
CA ALA A 24 6.55 -10.34 -12.86
C ALA A 24 7.05 -11.25 -11.70
N ALA A 25 8.23 -10.98 -11.14
CA ALA A 25 8.94 -11.92 -10.26
C ALA A 25 8.91 -11.54 -8.77
N ALA A 26 7.97 -10.69 -8.32
CA ALA A 26 7.77 -10.49 -6.88
C ALA A 26 6.99 -11.64 -6.22
N TYR A 27 6.41 -12.54 -7.02
CA TYR A 27 5.65 -13.70 -6.53
C TYR A 27 6.19 -15.06 -7.01
N HIS A 28 7.07 -15.07 -8.01
CA HIS A 28 7.86 -16.26 -8.34
C HIS A 28 9.14 -16.23 -7.51
N HIS A 29 9.18 -17.04 -6.46
CA HIS A 29 10.44 -17.33 -5.78
C HIS A 29 11.47 -17.85 -6.80
N GLU A 30 12.71 -17.38 -6.69
CA GLU A 30 13.81 -17.77 -7.56
C GLU A 30 13.97 -19.31 -7.54
N GLY A 31 13.50 -19.99 -8.61
CA GLY A 31 13.56 -21.45 -8.74
C GLY A 31 12.21 -22.18 -8.73
N GLU A 32 11.09 -21.49 -8.50
CA GLU A 32 9.76 -22.07 -8.62
C GLU A 32 9.36 -22.19 -10.10
N LYS A 33 9.00 -23.40 -10.54
CA LYS A 33 8.61 -23.72 -11.93
C LYS A 33 7.18 -24.24 -12.03
N ASP A 34 6.51 -24.42 -10.91
CA ASP A 34 5.23 -25.11 -10.85
C ASP A 34 4.09 -24.17 -11.21
N SER A 35 4.11 -22.93 -10.73
CA SER A 35 3.22 -21.86 -11.14
C SER A 35 3.39 -21.56 -12.62
N ASP A 36 4.63 -21.53 -13.14
CA ASP A 36 4.87 -21.39 -14.58
C ASP A 36 4.22 -22.53 -15.38
N ASN A 37 4.37 -23.79 -14.95
CA ASN A 37 3.73 -24.92 -15.62
C ASN A 37 2.19 -24.81 -15.57
N PHE A 38 1.65 -24.37 -14.43
CA PHE A 38 0.22 -24.19 -14.22
C PHE A 38 -0.36 -23.07 -15.10
N VAL A 39 0.19 -21.86 -15.00
CA VAL A 39 -0.28 -20.69 -15.75
C VAL A 39 -0.12 -20.87 -17.26
N ASN A 40 0.94 -21.54 -17.73
CA ASN A 40 1.06 -21.87 -19.15
C ASN A 40 -0.01 -22.88 -19.62
N THR A 41 -0.55 -23.69 -18.70
CA THR A 41 -1.64 -24.64 -18.99
C THR A 41 -3.02 -23.97 -18.92
N TYR A 42 -3.20 -23.02 -17.99
CA TYR A 42 -4.41 -22.21 -17.82
C TYR A 42 -4.07 -20.72 -17.86
N LEU A 43 -3.86 -20.20 -19.08
CA LEU A 43 -3.44 -18.81 -19.29
C LEU A 43 -4.40 -17.78 -18.68
N GLN A 44 -5.68 -18.12 -18.61
CA GLN A 44 -6.72 -17.29 -17.98
C GLN A 44 -6.56 -17.16 -16.45
N LYS A 45 -5.77 -18.03 -15.82
CA LYS A 45 -5.52 -18.03 -14.36
C LYS A 45 -4.28 -17.24 -13.97
N LYS A 46 -3.57 -16.64 -14.94
CA LYS A 46 -2.46 -15.74 -14.68
C LYS A 46 -2.90 -14.54 -13.82
N GLY A 47 -2.19 -14.25 -12.74
CA GLY A 47 -2.51 -13.15 -11.82
C GLY A 47 -3.72 -13.40 -10.93
N THR A 48 -4.31 -14.59 -10.97
CA THR A 48 -5.29 -15.03 -9.95
C THR A 48 -4.55 -15.58 -8.74
N LYS A 49 -5.26 -15.86 -7.64
CA LYS A 49 -4.64 -16.51 -6.48
C LYS A 49 -4.04 -17.89 -6.77
N LEU A 50 -4.40 -18.54 -7.89
CA LEU A 50 -3.80 -19.83 -8.29
C LEU A 50 -2.41 -19.68 -8.92
N ASP A 51 -1.99 -18.47 -9.27
CA ASP A 51 -0.65 -18.14 -9.80
C ASP A 51 0.38 -18.01 -8.66
N HIS A 52 0.52 -19.04 -7.82
CA HIS A 52 1.48 -19.03 -6.72
C HIS A 52 1.84 -20.42 -6.16
N CYS A 53 2.92 -20.46 -5.38
CA CYS A 53 3.37 -21.67 -4.68
C CYS A 53 2.30 -22.35 -3.83
N ALA A 54 1.42 -21.59 -3.16
CA ALA A 54 0.43 -22.18 -2.26
C ALA A 54 -0.65 -23.01 -3.00
N LEU A 55 -0.67 -22.99 -4.34
CA LEU A 55 -1.46 -23.92 -5.15
C LEU A 55 -1.03 -25.36 -4.86
N CYS A 56 0.29 -25.58 -4.75
CA CYS A 56 0.87 -26.89 -4.46
C CYS A 56 1.31 -27.05 -3.00
N HIS A 57 1.28 -25.98 -2.20
CA HIS A 57 1.90 -25.93 -0.87
C HIS A 57 0.93 -25.40 0.20
N SER A 58 0.91 -26.05 1.36
CA SER A 58 0.11 -25.62 2.51
C SER A 58 0.97 -25.09 3.65
N GLY A 59 0.33 -24.36 4.57
CA GLY A 59 0.89 -24.11 5.89
C GLY A 59 1.06 -25.39 6.71
N GLY A 60 1.66 -25.25 7.89
CA GLY A 60 1.87 -26.37 8.80
C GLY A 60 2.03 -25.93 10.25
N GLN A 61 2.24 -26.88 11.14
CA GLN A 61 2.36 -26.64 12.56
C GLN A 61 3.61 -27.29 13.13
N TYR A 62 4.30 -26.59 14.02
CA TYR A 62 5.39 -27.17 14.79
C TYR A 62 5.18 -26.96 16.29
N GLN A 63 5.80 -27.83 17.08
CA GLN A 63 5.82 -27.71 18.54
C GLN A 63 7.13 -27.03 18.96
N SER A 64 7.02 -25.95 19.72
CA SER A 64 8.16 -25.31 20.35
C SER A 64 7.82 -24.93 21.78
N GLY A 65 8.64 -25.34 22.75
CA GLY A 65 8.41 -25.03 24.16
C GLY A 65 7.08 -25.52 24.73
N GLY A 66 6.47 -26.56 24.14
CA GLY A 66 5.14 -27.07 24.53
C GLY A 66 3.95 -26.29 23.95
N LYS A 67 4.19 -25.38 23.01
CA LYS A 67 3.16 -24.65 22.27
C LYS A 67 3.12 -25.09 20.80
N THR A 68 1.91 -25.19 20.27
CA THR A 68 1.67 -25.34 18.83
C THR A 68 1.80 -23.97 18.16
N THR A 69 2.71 -23.82 17.21
CA THR A 69 2.79 -22.64 16.34
C THR A 69 2.35 -23.03 14.94
N THR A 70 1.37 -22.32 14.40
CA THR A 70 0.90 -22.47 13.03
C THR A 70 1.61 -21.47 12.12
N LEU A 71 2.07 -21.94 10.97
CA LEU A 71 2.75 -21.16 9.95
C LEU A 71 1.95 -21.21 8.64
N GLY A 72 1.91 -20.10 7.91
CA GLY A 72 1.41 -20.07 6.53
C GLY A 72 2.32 -20.88 5.59
N SER A 73 1.89 -21.07 4.34
CA SER A 73 2.59 -21.92 3.36
C SER A 73 4.04 -21.48 3.12
N CYS A 74 4.29 -20.17 2.99
CA CYS A 74 5.63 -19.63 2.79
C CYS A 74 6.52 -19.83 4.03
N GLN A 75 6.01 -19.51 5.23
CA GLN A 75 6.80 -19.69 6.46
C GLN A 75 7.05 -21.18 6.75
N TRP A 76 6.06 -22.04 6.51
CA TRP A 76 6.19 -23.49 6.66
C TRP A 76 7.23 -24.04 5.67
N CYS A 77 7.21 -23.56 4.42
CA CYS A 77 8.22 -23.90 3.43
C CYS A 77 9.62 -23.49 3.92
N HIS A 78 9.83 -22.25 4.37
CA HIS A 78 11.14 -21.84 4.89
C HIS A 78 11.54 -22.53 6.19
N TYR A 79 10.58 -22.92 7.03
CA TYR A 79 10.82 -23.67 8.25
C TYR A 79 11.28 -25.10 7.96
N THR A 80 10.61 -25.79 7.05
CA THR A 80 10.79 -27.23 6.79
C THR A 80 11.76 -27.52 5.64
N TYR A 81 11.66 -26.78 4.53
CA TYR A 81 12.54 -26.91 3.36
C TYR A 81 13.86 -26.14 3.53
N GLY A 82 13.84 -25.06 4.32
CA GLY A 82 15.01 -24.22 4.58
C GLY A 82 15.35 -23.25 3.44
N TYR A 83 15.95 -22.11 3.78
CA TYR A 83 16.40 -21.11 2.79
C TYR A 83 17.51 -21.63 1.87
N ASP A 84 18.23 -22.69 2.25
CA ASP A 84 19.27 -23.32 1.45
C ASP A 84 18.76 -24.50 0.61
N GLY A 85 17.45 -24.76 0.62
CA GLY A 85 16.77 -25.79 -0.18
C GLY A 85 17.19 -27.22 0.13
N LYS A 86 17.65 -27.49 1.35
CA LYS A 86 18.14 -28.82 1.76
C LYS A 86 17.11 -29.70 2.45
N GLY A 87 15.97 -29.13 2.85
CA GLY A 87 14.89 -29.87 3.49
C GLY A 87 14.05 -30.68 2.51
N ASN A 88 12.99 -31.31 3.03
CA ASN A 88 12.11 -32.14 2.23
C ASN A 88 10.90 -31.32 1.74
N ILE A 89 10.86 -31.00 0.44
CA ILE A 89 9.78 -30.21 -0.14
C ILE A 89 8.42 -30.92 -0.08
N LEU A 90 8.38 -32.25 0.02
CA LEU A 90 7.11 -33.00 0.09
C LEU A 90 6.36 -32.75 1.41
N GLU A 91 7.06 -32.33 2.47
CA GLU A 91 6.44 -31.98 3.77
C GLU A 91 5.75 -30.62 3.74
N THR A 92 5.96 -29.84 2.68
CA THR A 92 5.32 -28.54 2.48
C THR A 92 4.17 -28.61 1.48
N MET A 93 4.00 -29.74 0.77
CA MET A 93 2.98 -29.89 -0.27
C MET A 93 1.61 -30.25 0.31
N ASN A 94 0.57 -29.61 -0.24
CA ASN A 94 -0.81 -30.05 -0.08
C ASN A 94 -1.08 -31.30 -0.96
N GLN A 95 -2.30 -31.86 -0.93
CA GLN A 95 -2.57 -33.09 -1.67
C GLN A 95 -2.57 -32.88 -3.19
N TYR A 96 -3.10 -31.76 -3.69
CA TYR A 96 -2.97 -31.38 -5.11
C TYR A 96 -1.51 -31.34 -5.58
N GLY A 97 -0.63 -30.71 -4.79
CA GLY A 97 0.80 -30.63 -5.08
C GLY A 97 1.47 -32.01 -5.12
N LYS A 98 1.05 -32.94 -4.24
CA LYS A 98 1.52 -34.34 -4.26
C LYS A 98 1.02 -35.09 -5.49
N ASP A 99 -0.24 -34.93 -5.86
CA ASP A 99 -0.81 -35.57 -7.05
C ASP A 99 -0.13 -35.05 -8.32
N TYR A 100 0.09 -33.73 -8.42
CA TYR A 100 0.85 -33.10 -9.50
C TYR A 100 2.31 -33.59 -9.55
N HIS A 101 2.96 -33.70 -8.38
CA HIS A 101 4.31 -34.25 -8.27
C HIS A 101 4.37 -35.71 -8.78
N ASP A 102 3.46 -36.56 -8.33
CA ASP A 102 3.44 -37.99 -8.63
C ASP A 102 3.08 -38.28 -10.10
N HIS A 103 2.38 -37.35 -10.77
CA HIS A 103 2.10 -37.40 -12.21
C HIS A 103 3.21 -36.77 -13.07
N GLY A 104 4.36 -36.45 -12.47
CA GLY A 104 5.58 -36.06 -13.19
C GLY A 104 5.83 -34.55 -13.27
N ARG A 105 5.10 -33.74 -12.48
CA ARG A 105 5.39 -32.31 -12.23
C ARG A 105 5.65 -31.49 -13.50
N ASN A 106 4.72 -31.56 -14.46
CA ASN A 106 4.80 -30.87 -15.74
C ASN A 106 3.39 -30.51 -16.27
N ALA A 107 3.30 -29.74 -17.36
CA ALA A 107 2.02 -29.32 -17.95
C ALA A 107 1.04 -30.48 -18.24
N ALA A 108 1.54 -31.67 -18.63
CA ALA A 108 0.69 -32.83 -18.85
C ALA A 108 0.17 -33.45 -17.54
N ALA A 109 0.94 -33.33 -16.45
CA ALA A 109 0.53 -33.77 -15.12
C ALA A 109 -0.69 -32.97 -14.63
N ILE A 110 -0.72 -31.66 -14.85
CA ILE A 110 -1.85 -30.78 -14.52
C ILE A 110 -3.13 -31.26 -15.19
N LYS A 111 -3.07 -31.59 -16.48
CA LYS A 111 -4.20 -32.16 -17.22
C LYS A 111 -4.58 -33.56 -16.76
N ALA A 112 -3.60 -34.38 -16.37
CA ALA A 112 -3.85 -35.75 -15.91
C ALA A 112 -4.61 -35.81 -14.58
N ILE A 113 -4.48 -34.79 -13.73
CA ILE A 113 -5.12 -34.73 -12.42
C ILE A 113 -6.42 -33.92 -12.40
N GLU A 114 -6.90 -33.38 -13.53
CA GLU A 114 -8.12 -32.54 -13.59
C GLU A 114 -9.36 -33.20 -12.96
N ALA A 115 -9.49 -34.52 -13.11
CA ALA A 115 -10.64 -35.27 -12.61
C ALA A 115 -10.45 -35.84 -11.19
N LEU A 116 -9.29 -35.61 -10.56
CA LEU A 116 -9.08 -35.98 -9.15
C LEU A 116 -9.76 -34.94 -8.26
N ASP A 117 -10.21 -35.39 -7.10
CA ASP A 117 -10.61 -34.58 -5.96
C ASP A 117 -9.47 -34.73 -4.95
N SER A 118 -8.51 -33.79 -4.97
CA SER A 118 -7.24 -34.01 -4.26
C SER A 118 -7.41 -33.84 -2.75
N ASP A 119 -8.24 -32.89 -2.29
CA ASP A 119 -8.42 -32.64 -0.86
C ASP A 119 -9.66 -33.31 -0.25
N GLY A 120 -10.50 -33.95 -1.07
CA GLY A 120 -11.62 -34.78 -0.62
C GLY A 120 -12.86 -33.98 -0.24
N ASP A 121 -13.01 -32.76 -0.75
CA ASP A 121 -14.13 -31.87 -0.46
C ASP A 121 -15.38 -32.16 -1.33
N GLY A 122 -15.25 -33.04 -2.32
CA GLY A 122 -16.31 -33.44 -3.24
C GLY A 122 -16.30 -32.70 -4.59
N TYR A 123 -15.35 -31.81 -4.83
CA TYR A 123 -15.13 -31.13 -6.11
C TYR A 123 -13.86 -31.68 -6.78
N THR A 124 -13.90 -31.74 -8.11
CA THR A 124 -12.70 -32.09 -8.87
C THR A 124 -11.80 -30.88 -9.01
N ASN A 125 -10.49 -31.13 -9.15
CA ASN A 125 -9.49 -30.10 -9.33
C ASN A 125 -9.85 -29.10 -10.43
N ILE A 126 -10.42 -29.57 -11.55
CA ILE A 126 -10.83 -28.66 -12.63
C ILE A 126 -12.01 -27.77 -12.26
N GLN A 127 -12.98 -28.27 -11.47
CA GLN A 127 -14.10 -27.44 -11.01
C GLN A 127 -13.60 -26.33 -10.09
N GLU A 128 -12.64 -26.63 -9.23
CA GLU A 128 -12.02 -25.66 -8.35
C GLU A 128 -11.15 -24.66 -9.10
N ILE A 129 -10.27 -25.14 -9.99
CA ILE A 129 -9.46 -24.27 -10.85
C ILE A 129 -10.35 -23.31 -11.63
N ASP A 130 -11.43 -23.80 -12.25
CA ASP A 130 -12.37 -22.96 -13.01
C ASP A 130 -13.05 -21.91 -12.12
N ALA A 131 -13.37 -22.26 -10.86
CA ALA A 131 -13.96 -21.38 -9.86
C ALA A 131 -12.95 -20.47 -9.12
N ASP A 132 -11.67 -20.48 -9.50
CA ASP A 132 -10.58 -19.78 -8.79
C ASP A 132 -10.52 -20.23 -7.32
N ARG A 133 -10.38 -21.53 -7.11
CA ARG A 133 -10.33 -22.22 -5.81
C ARG A 133 -9.11 -23.13 -5.73
N PHE A 134 -8.51 -23.26 -4.54
CA PHE A 134 -7.30 -24.05 -4.32
C PHE A 134 -7.61 -25.55 -4.23
N PRO A 135 -7.23 -26.38 -5.22
CA PRO A 135 -7.63 -27.80 -5.23
C PRO A 135 -7.00 -28.72 -4.19
N GLY A 136 -6.24 -28.12 -3.28
CA GLY A 136 -5.58 -28.82 -2.18
C GLY A 136 -5.94 -28.22 -0.82
N ASP A 137 -6.96 -27.35 -0.75
CA ASP A 137 -7.48 -26.76 0.47
C ASP A 137 -9.01 -26.94 0.54
N PRO A 138 -9.51 -27.88 1.37
CA PRO A 138 -10.94 -28.20 1.45
C PRO A 138 -11.77 -27.09 2.11
N ASN A 139 -11.14 -25.96 2.50
CA ASN A 139 -11.82 -24.78 2.99
C ASN A 139 -12.02 -23.69 1.92
N ASP A 140 -11.46 -23.88 0.72
CA ASP A 140 -11.54 -22.97 -0.41
C ASP A 140 -12.23 -23.63 -1.60
N ASP A 141 -13.45 -24.12 -1.40
CA ASP A 141 -14.21 -24.88 -2.40
C ASP A 141 -15.22 -24.01 -3.21
N PRO A 142 -15.80 -24.50 -4.32
CA PRO A 142 -16.73 -23.75 -5.17
C PRO A 142 -18.06 -23.37 -4.51
N SER A 143 -18.42 -23.94 -3.36
CA SER A 143 -19.58 -23.51 -2.57
C SER A 143 -19.29 -22.28 -1.71
N LYS A 144 -18.02 -21.90 -1.55
CA LYS A 144 -17.60 -20.73 -0.78
C LYS A 144 -17.65 -19.45 -1.61
N VAL A 145 -17.92 -18.36 -0.91
CA VAL A 145 -17.75 -16.99 -1.43
C VAL A 145 -16.56 -16.33 -0.75
N GLU A 146 -15.96 -15.33 -1.38
CA GLU A 146 -14.90 -14.56 -0.71
C GLU A 146 -15.43 -13.90 0.56
N ALA A 147 -14.62 -13.88 1.61
CA ALA A 147 -14.98 -13.21 2.84
C ALA A 147 -15.14 -11.70 2.62
N PRO A 148 -16.06 -11.04 3.36
CA PRO A 148 -16.26 -9.61 3.21
C PRO A 148 -14.97 -8.85 3.53
N SER A 149 -14.77 -7.74 2.82
CA SER A 149 -13.54 -6.96 2.92
C SER A 149 -13.80 -5.47 2.78
N ARG A 150 -12.88 -4.67 3.31
CA ARG A 150 -12.88 -3.20 3.22
C ARG A 150 -11.47 -2.67 3.07
N ILE A 151 -11.30 -1.75 2.12
CA ILE A 151 -10.01 -1.09 1.84
C ILE A 151 -9.99 0.26 2.55
N TYR A 152 -8.85 0.56 3.19
CA TYR A 152 -8.61 1.85 3.82
C TYR A 152 -7.39 2.52 3.20
N THR A 153 -7.54 3.78 2.78
CA THR A 153 -6.40 4.64 2.46
C THR A 153 -5.76 5.19 3.73
N LYS A 154 -4.49 5.60 3.65
CA LYS A 154 -3.82 6.32 4.73
C LYS A 154 -4.61 7.52 5.24
N ALA A 155 -5.25 8.27 4.34
CA ALA A 155 -6.00 9.46 4.71
C ALA A 155 -7.29 9.09 5.47
N GLN A 156 -7.98 8.02 5.07
CA GLN A 156 -9.11 7.48 5.84
C GLN A 156 -8.65 6.99 7.22
N LEU A 157 -7.53 6.27 7.32
CA LEU A 157 -6.96 5.84 8.61
C LEU A 157 -6.62 7.04 9.52
N GLN A 158 -6.09 8.12 8.96
CA GLN A 158 -5.83 9.36 9.70
C GLN A 158 -7.12 10.03 10.20
N ALA A 159 -8.21 9.91 9.46
CA ALA A 159 -9.52 10.46 9.82
C ALA A 159 -10.23 9.64 10.92
N LEU A 160 -9.95 8.33 11.06
CA LEU A 160 -10.52 7.48 12.12
C LEU A 160 -10.07 7.87 13.53
N GLY A 161 -8.96 8.59 13.65
CA GLY A 161 -8.47 9.10 14.93
C GLY A 161 -6.96 8.98 15.06
N LYS A 162 -6.39 9.94 15.79
CA LYS A 162 -4.95 10.01 16.05
C LYS A 162 -4.63 9.55 17.47
N HIS A 163 -3.81 8.51 17.59
CA HIS A 163 -3.19 8.06 18.83
C HIS A 163 -1.66 8.09 18.70
N SER A 164 -0.99 8.78 19.62
CA SER A 164 0.46 8.88 19.66
C SER A 164 0.98 8.28 20.95
N GLN A 165 1.94 7.37 20.86
CA GLN A 165 2.54 6.72 22.02
C GLN A 165 4.05 6.61 21.87
N PHE A 166 4.76 7.03 22.92
CA PHE A 166 6.18 6.78 23.11
C PHE A 166 6.32 5.46 23.87
N LEU A 167 7.20 4.57 23.45
CA LEU A 167 7.40 3.28 24.10
C LEU A 167 8.78 2.70 23.80
N LEU A 168 9.18 1.76 24.65
CA LEU A 168 10.30 0.86 24.39
C LEU A 168 9.87 -0.23 23.41
N MET A 169 10.73 -0.54 22.45
CA MET A 169 10.61 -1.64 21.52
C MET A 169 11.72 -2.65 21.82
N ASN A 170 11.37 -3.73 22.53
CA ASN A 170 12.31 -4.79 22.90
C ASN A 170 12.39 -5.87 21.83
N THR A 171 13.61 -6.31 21.52
CA THR A 171 13.90 -7.30 20.50
C THR A 171 14.71 -8.45 21.09
N SER A 172 14.37 -9.70 20.77
CA SER A 172 15.11 -10.82 21.36
C SER A 172 16.50 -11.05 20.76
N ARG A 173 16.77 -10.58 19.53
CA ARG A 173 17.96 -10.95 18.73
C ARG A 173 18.75 -9.75 18.17
N SER A 174 18.22 -8.54 18.28
CA SER A 174 18.81 -7.30 17.77
C SER A 174 18.99 -6.30 18.94
N GLY A 175 19.29 -5.05 18.64
CA GLY A 175 19.24 -3.98 19.65
C GLY A 175 17.80 -3.50 19.87
N ASP A 176 17.53 -3.13 21.11
CA ASP A 176 16.31 -2.46 21.54
C ASP A 176 16.35 -0.99 21.15
N PHE A 177 15.19 -0.34 21.14
CA PHE A 177 15.13 1.10 20.85
C PHE A 177 13.87 1.73 21.43
N TYR A 178 13.96 3.01 21.76
CA TYR A 178 12.78 3.83 22.04
C TYR A 178 12.29 4.53 20.77
N ALA A 179 10.97 4.64 20.64
CA ALA A 179 10.35 5.41 19.57
C ALA A 179 8.98 5.93 19.98
N GLN A 180 8.56 7.02 19.34
CA GLN A 180 7.19 7.50 19.31
C GLN A 180 6.54 7.14 17.98
N TYR A 181 5.50 6.31 18.06
CA TYR A 181 4.65 5.97 16.92
C TYR A 181 3.34 6.77 16.98
N THR A 182 2.82 7.09 15.80
CA THR A 182 1.49 7.71 15.65
C THR A 182 0.67 6.92 14.64
N GLY A 183 -0.57 6.60 15.02
CA GLY A 183 -1.46 5.73 14.28
C GLY A 183 -2.91 5.82 14.72
N VAL A 184 -3.72 4.92 14.19
CA VAL A 184 -5.08 4.64 14.68
C VAL A 184 -5.03 3.45 15.65
N PRO A 185 -5.74 3.49 16.80
CA PRO A 185 -5.91 2.31 17.63
C PRO A 185 -6.52 1.16 16.81
N VAL A 186 -5.95 -0.04 16.90
CA VAL A 186 -6.45 -1.19 16.14
C VAL A 186 -7.90 -1.50 16.52
N GLU A 187 -8.29 -1.32 17.78
CA GLU A 187 -9.70 -1.44 18.21
C GLU A 187 -10.65 -0.53 17.44
N THR A 188 -10.27 0.74 17.23
CA THR A 188 -11.09 1.73 16.51
C THR A 188 -11.21 1.37 15.03
N LEU A 189 -10.12 0.91 14.44
CA LEU A 189 -10.10 0.44 13.05
C LEU A 189 -10.98 -0.81 12.87
N LEU A 190 -10.92 -1.76 13.81
CA LEU A 190 -11.75 -2.95 13.77
C LEU A 190 -13.24 -2.64 13.97
N ASP A 191 -13.56 -1.73 14.90
CA ASP A 191 -14.93 -1.25 15.10
C ASP A 191 -15.47 -0.55 13.83
N ASP A 192 -14.69 0.33 13.20
CA ASP A 192 -15.08 0.98 11.94
C ASP A 192 -15.26 -0.05 10.80
N SER A 193 -14.45 -1.11 10.76
CA SER A 193 -14.57 -2.16 9.74
C SER A 193 -15.80 -3.05 9.88
N GLY A 194 -16.61 -2.89 10.93
CA GLY A 194 -17.79 -3.72 11.16
C GLY A 194 -17.47 -5.11 11.73
N VAL A 195 -16.40 -5.26 12.50
CA VAL A 195 -16.02 -6.57 13.08
C VAL A 195 -17.16 -7.26 13.83
N LEU A 196 -17.41 -8.52 13.51
CA LEU A 196 -18.51 -9.30 14.06
C LEU A 196 -18.19 -9.81 15.48
N PRO A 197 -19.22 -10.04 16.33
CA PRO A 197 -19.04 -10.62 17.66
C PRO A 197 -18.41 -12.02 17.67
N SER A 198 -18.45 -12.75 16.54
CA SER A 198 -17.80 -14.05 16.36
C SER A 198 -16.28 -13.96 16.25
N ALA A 199 -15.72 -12.77 16.01
CA ALA A 199 -14.29 -12.57 15.85
C ALA A 199 -13.54 -12.83 17.16
N THR A 200 -12.41 -13.53 17.06
CA THR A 200 -11.57 -13.94 18.20
C THR A 200 -10.17 -13.36 18.14
N GLY A 201 -9.66 -13.05 16.94
CA GLY A 201 -8.35 -12.44 16.74
C GLY A 201 -8.16 -11.89 15.34
N ILE A 202 -6.98 -11.34 15.11
CA ILE A 202 -6.52 -10.86 13.81
C ILE A 202 -5.20 -11.52 13.43
N LEU A 203 -5.00 -11.71 12.14
CA LEU A 203 -3.73 -12.10 11.54
C LEU A 203 -3.27 -10.96 10.64
N VAL A 204 -2.15 -10.35 10.98
CA VAL A 204 -1.61 -9.16 10.31
C VAL A 204 -0.50 -9.59 9.38
N TYR A 205 -0.61 -9.27 8.10
CA TYR A 205 0.36 -9.65 7.08
C TYR A 205 1.18 -8.47 6.58
N ALA A 206 2.44 -8.77 6.30
CA ALA A 206 3.33 -7.99 5.46
C ALA A 206 3.34 -8.57 4.03
N PRO A 207 3.65 -7.77 3.00
CA PRO A 207 3.62 -8.19 1.60
C PRO A 207 4.72 -9.19 1.24
N ASP A 208 5.70 -9.43 2.12
CA ASP A 208 6.71 -10.48 1.98
C ASP A 208 6.22 -11.87 2.44
N GLY A 209 4.94 -11.97 2.84
CA GLY A 209 4.30 -13.20 3.31
C GLY A 209 4.50 -13.49 4.79
N TRP A 210 5.19 -12.61 5.54
CA TRP A 210 5.25 -12.72 6.99
C TRP A 210 3.90 -12.33 7.62
N SER A 211 3.53 -13.00 8.71
CA SER A 211 2.28 -12.75 9.41
C SER A 211 2.41 -12.92 10.93
N GLN A 212 1.65 -12.14 11.70
CA GLN A 212 1.57 -12.25 13.16
C GLN A 212 0.12 -12.29 13.63
N TYR A 213 -0.17 -13.26 14.49
CA TYR A 213 -1.48 -13.39 15.13
C TYR A 213 -1.56 -12.54 16.40
N HIS A 214 -2.73 -11.94 16.60
CA HIS A 214 -3.09 -11.17 17.79
C HIS A 214 -4.51 -11.52 18.22
N PRO A 215 -4.75 -12.00 19.46
CA PRO A 215 -6.12 -12.17 19.96
C PRO A 215 -6.81 -10.81 20.06
N LEU A 216 -8.15 -10.77 19.98
CA LEU A 216 -8.88 -9.52 20.19
C LEU A 216 -8.82 -9.10 21.66
N GLN A 217 -8.95 -10.07 22.57
CA GLN A 217 -9.02 -9.84 24.01
C GLN A 217 -7.71 -10.23 24.70
N MET A 218 -7.48 -9.70 25.90
CA MET A 218 -6.30 -10.03 26.69
C MET A 218 -6.28 -11.53 27.04
N GLU A 219 -5.21 -12.21 26.66
CA GLU A 219 -4.93 -13.59 27.05
C GLU A 219 -3.80 -13.70 28.07
N ALA A 220 -3.78 -14.79 28.83
CA ALA A 220 -2.76 -15.06 29.84
C ALA A 220 -1.39 -15.36 29.24
N ASP A 221 -1.32 -15.83 27.99
CA ASP A 221 -0.06 -16.11 27.31
C ASP A 221 0.72 -14.79 27.11
N PRO A 222 1.95 -14.66 27.66
CA PRO A 222 2.73 -13.43 27.53
C PRO A 222 3.13 -13.10 26.08
N GLU A 223 3.13 -14.07 25.16
CA GLU A 223 3.50 -13.85 23.75
C GLU A 223 2.32 -13.39 22.87
N LEU A 224 1.09 -13.43 23.39
CA LEU A 224 -0.12 -13.05 22.66
C LEU A 224 -0.58 -11.64 23.01
N TYR A 225 -0.23 -10.68 22.16
CA TYR A 225 -0.57 -9.26 22.30
C TYR A 225 -1.98 -8.99 21.79
N HIS A 226 -2.87 -8.48 22.65
CA HIS A 226 -4.27 -8.26 22.32
C HIS A 226 -4.52 -7.00 21.49
N ALA A 227 -5.47 -7.06 20.58
CA ALA A 227 -5.80 -5.94 19.69
C ALA A 227 -6.72 -4.88 20.33
N ARG A 228 -7.53 -5.25 21.34
CA ARG A 228 -8.50 -4.35 21.99
C ARG A 228 -8.18 -4.03 23.43
N GLY A 229 -8.38 -2.77 23.82
CA GLY A 229 -8.14 -2.29 25.17
C GLY A 229 -6.75 -1.71 25.39
N VAL A 230 -6.41 -1.49 26.67
CA VAL A 230 -5.20 -0.80 27.09
C VAL A 230 -4.13 -1.76 27.60
N TYR A 231 -2.89 -1.31 27.55
CA TYR A 231 -1.71 -1.96 28.09
C TYR A 231 -1.23 -1.24 29.36
N PRO A 232 -0.49 -1.92 30.27
CA PRO A 232 0.04 -1.30 31.47
C PRO A 232 0.93 -0.09 31.17
N GLU A 233 0.92 0.88 32.08
CA GLU A 233 1.83 2.03 32.00
C GLU A 233 3.29 1.57 32.14
N ALA A 234 4.17 2.22 31.38
CA ALA A 234 5.60 1.95 31.40
C ALA A 234 6.39 3.15 31.93
N VAL A 235 7.69 2.94 32.17
CA VAL A 235 8.65 4.00 32.50
C VAL A 235 9.79 4.02 31.48
N TYR A 236 10.46 5.15 31.37
CA TYR A 236 11.65 5.29 30.54
C TYR A 236 12.88 4.73 31.26
N TYR A 237 13.51 3.71 30.69
CA TYR A 237 14.72 3.09 31.22
C TYR A 237 15.93 3.65 30.51
N TYR A 238 16.92 4.14 31.27
CA TYR A 238 18.17 4.65 30.71
C TYR A 238 19.34 4.24 31.59
N ASP A 239 20.40 3.74 30.96
CA ASP A 239 21.69 3.48 31.56
C ASP A 239 22.79 3.70 30.51
N GLU A 240 23.91 4.30 30.90
CA GLU A 240 25.03 4.58 29.98
C GLU A 240 25.64 3.29 29.39
N GLN A 241 25.53 2.16 30.11
CA GLN A 241 25.99 0.86 29.61
C GLN A 241 25.10 0.37 28.46
N ALA A 242 23.80 0.67 28.50
CA ALA A 242 22.83 0.24 27.49
C ALA A 242 22.87 1.11 26.23
N ASP A 243 23.20 2.40 26.35
CA ASP A 243 23.16 3.36 25.25
C ASP A 243 24.21 3.07 24.18
N VAL A 244 23.76 2.73 22.97
CA VAL A 244 24.63 2.44 21.81
C VAL A 244 25.49 3.63 21.38
N ALA A 245 25.07 4.86 21.67
CA ALA A 245 25.83 6.07 21.34
C ALA A 245 26.98 6.31 22.34
N VAL A 246 26.83 5.88 23.59
CA VAL A 246 27.84 6.02 24.66
C VAL A 246 28.74 4.78 24.72
N ASN A 247 28.14 3.59 24.68
CA ASN A 247 28.79 2.30 24.67
C ASN A 247 28.70 1.65 23.28
N SER A 248 29.58 2.07 22.37
CA SER A 248 29.57 1.60 20.97
C SER A 248 30.01 0.14 20.76
N VAL A 249 30.49 -0.54 21.81
CA VAL A 249 30.98 -1.93 21.72
C VAL A 249 29.90 -2.91 22.19
N ASP A 250 29.34 -2.66 23.37
CA ASP A 250 28.41 -3.59 24.02
C ASP A 250 27.02 -2.98 24.27
N GLY A 251 26.77 -1.72 23.93
CA GLY A 251 25.45 -1.09 24.06
C GLY A 251 24.39 -1.83 23.25
N TRP A 252 23.16 -1.84 23.74
CA TRP A 252 22.05 -2.62 23.18
C TRP A 252 20.77 -1.84 22.95
N CYS A 253 20.63 -0.63 23.50
CA CYS A 253 19.44 0.20 23.33
C CYS A 253 19.77 1.50 22.58
N ASP A 254 19.01 1.78 21.53
CA ASP A 254 19.05 3.03 20.80
C ASP A 254 18.13 4.09 21.44
N TYR A 255 18.76 5.16 21.94
CA TYR A 255 18.13 6.33 22.54
C TYR A 255 18.17 7.57 21.65
N SER A 256 18.54 7.43 20.37
CA SER A 256 18.71 8.54 19.43
C SER A 256 17.40 9.18 18.97
N ALA A 257 16.26 8.54 19.22
CA ALA A 257 14.95 9.07 18.86
C ALA A 257 14.72 10.46 19.49
N PRO A 258 14.29 11.49 18.73
CA PRO A 258 14.00 12.81 19.25
C PRO A 258 13.06 12.82 20.46
N SER A 259 12.09 11.90 20.48
CA SER A 259 11.16 11.70 21.59
C SER A 259 11.80 11.25 22.92
N CYS A 260 13.06 10.81 22.92
CA CYS A 260 13.85 10.52 24.13
C CYS A 260 14.42 11.78 24.79
N ALA A 261 14.52 12.90 24.06
CA ALA A 261 15.21 14.09 24.54
C ALA A 261 14.62 14.63 25.85
N GLY A 262 15.47 14.83 26.85
CA GLY A 262 15.09 15.40 28.15
C GLY A 262 14.47 14.42 29.14
N ARG A 263 14.25 13.16 28.77
CA ARG A 263 13.77 12.11 29.68
C ARG A 263 14.89 11.61 30.59
N LYS A 264 14.53 11.21 31.80
CA LYS A 264 15.41 10.63 32.81
C LYS A 264 14.97 9.21 33.13
N HIS A 265 15.91 8.40 33.56
CA HIS A 265 15.62 7.05 34.02
C HIS A 265 14.49 7.06 35.07
N LEU A 266 13.49 6.20 34.85
CA LEU A 266 12.23 6.05 35.60
C LEU A 266 11.19 7.18 35.40
N ASP A 267 11.38 8.07 34.43
CA ASP A 267 10.31 8.99 34.06
C ASP A 267 9.09 8.21 33.55
N PRO A 268 7.86 8.57 33.97
CA PRO A 268 6.66 7.89 33.52
C PRO A 268 6.43 8.10 32.01
N VAL A 269 6.01 7.05 31.33
CA VAL A 269 5.56 7.11 29.93
C VAL A 269 4.07 7.39 29.92
N ALA A 270 3.70 8.67 30.00
CA ALA A 270 2.32 9.10 29.98
C ALA A 270 1.75 9.11 28.55
N VAL A 271 0.72 8.29 28.32
CA VAL A 271 -0.03 8.25 27.05
C VAL A 271 -1.51 8.53 27.34
N PRO A 272 -2.08 9.65 26.85
CA PRO A 272 -3.49 9.95 27.03
C PRO A 272 -4.39 8.81 26.49
N GLY A 273 -5.29 8.31 27.33
CA GLY A 273 -6.15 7.17 26.99
C GLY A 273 -5.49 5.79 27.12
N GLY A 274 -4.27 5.73 27.69
CA GLY A 274 -3.51 4.51 27.90
C GLY A 274 -2.75 4.05 26.65
N LEU A 275 -1.74 3.21 26.84
CA LEU A 275 -1.03 2.54 25.76
C LEU A 275 -1.95 1.54 25.06
N LYS A 276 -1.95 1.50 23.73
CA LYS A 276 -2.82 0.62 22.93
C LYS A 276 -2.06 -0.03 21.80
N MET A 277 -2.58 -1.13 21.26
CA MET A 277 -2.11 -1.60 19.95
C MET A 277 -2.55 -0.59 18.89
N ILE A 278 -1.61 -0.09 18.10
CA ILE A 278 -1.91 0.85 17.02
C ILE A 278 -1.45 0.33 15.66
N LEU A 279 -2.19 0.68 14.61
CA LEU A 279 -1.68 0.69 13.24
C LEU A 279 -1.02 2.05 13.01
N ALA A 280 0.29 2.12 13.22
CA ALA A 280 1.08 3.32 13.03
C ALA A 280 1.24 3.66 11.54
N TYR A 281 1.15 4.94 11.21
CA TYR A 281 1.46 5.51 9.88
C TYR A 281 2.60 6.54 9.94
N SER A 282 3.17 6.77 11.13
CA SER A 282 4.26 7.70 11.37
C SER A 282 5.13 7.28 12.56
N ARG A 283 6.43 7.56 12.47
CA ARG A 283 7.43 7.41 13.54
C ARG A 283 8.16 8.75 13.73
N GLU A 284 8.29 9.21 14.97
CA GLU A 284 8.91 10.52 15.30
C GLU A 284 8.28 11.71 14.55
N GLY A 285 6.97 11.65 14.28
CA GLY A 285 6.24 12.67 13.52
C GLY A 285 6.55 12.70 12.02
N GLN A 286 7.34 11.76 11.50
CA GLN A 286 7.65 11.60 10.08
C GLN A 286 6.94 10.38 9.50
N ALA A 287 6.70 10.39 8.19
CA ALA A 287 6.26 9.18 7.48
C ALA A 287 7.33 8.09 7.63
N MET A 288 6.90 6.85 7.84
CA MET A 288 7.81 5.71 7.93
C MET A 288 8.35 5.34 6.55
N ASP A 289 9.59 4.87 6.49
CA ASP A 289 10.20 4.41 5.24
C ASP A 289 9.37 3.24 4.67
N PRO A 290 8.84 3.35 3.43
CA PRO A 290 8.08 2.28 2.81
C PRO A 290 8.89 0.98 2.72
N GLY A 291 8.18 -0.15 2.89
CA GLY A 291 8.77 -1.47 2.74
C GLY A 291 9.25 -1.72 1.31
N VAL A 292 10.41 -2.34 1.17
CA VAL A 292 10.97 -2.84 -0.09
C VAL A 292 11.69 -4.16 0.14
N LEU A 293 11.83 -4.98 -0.89
CA LEU A 293 12.71 -6.15 -0.84
C LEU A 293 14.15 -5.72 -1.11
N ASN A 294 15.05 -6.09 -0.21
CA ASN A 294 16.48 -5.88 -0.42
C ASN A 294 17.08 -6.96 -1.36
N LEU A 295 18.39 -6.87 -1.65
CA LEU A 295 19.09 -7.80 -2.54
C LEU A 295 19.07 -9.26 -2.06
N ASP A 296 18.80 -9.50 -0.77
CA ASP A 296 18.67 -10.83 -0.18
C ASP A 296 17.20 -11.29 -0.10
N ASN A 297 16.30 -10.59 -0.80
CA ASN A 297 14.86 -10.83 -0.79
C ASN A 297 14.23 -10.75 0.62
N LYS A 298 14.73 -9.84 1.46
CA LYS A 298 14.18 -9.57 2.80
C LYS A 298 13.53 -8.21 2.84
N LEU A 299 12.43 -8.11 3.58
CA LEU A 299 11.77 -6.84 3.87
C LEU A 299 12.72 -5.87 4.58
N ASP A 300 12.91 -4.71 3.95
CA ASP A 300 13.60 -3.55 4.46
C ASP A 300 12.62 -2.37 4.50
N GLY A 301 12.71 -1.47 5.49
CA GLY A 301 11.67 -0.47 5.77
C GLY A 301 10.54 -0.98 6.69
N GLU A 302 9.77 -0.07 7.27
CA GLU A 302 8.74 -0.41 8.27
C GLU A 302 7.34 0.12 7.93
N GLY A 303 7.24 1.00 6.94
CA GLY A 303 6.01 1.64 6.49
C GLY A 303 5.44 1.02 5.21
N PRO A 304 4.36 1.62 4.65
CA PRO A 304 3.69 2.84 5.14
C PRO A 304 2.98 2.65 6.47
N PHE A 305 2.65 1.39 6.82
CA PHE A 305 1.99 1.04 8.08
C PHE A 305 2.74 0.00 8.89
N ARG A 306 2.63 0.10 10.21
CA ARG A 306 3.22 -0.85 11.18
C ARG A 306 2.22 -1.14 12.28
N VAL A 307 1.96 -2.40 12.60
CA VAL A 307 1.23 -2.75 13.83
C VAL A 307 2.22 -2.72 14.99
N VAL A 308 1.89 -1.97 16.05
CA VAL A 308 2.78 -1.71 17.18
C VAL A 308 2.04 -2.00 18.49
N PRO A 309 2.15 -3.22 19.05
CA PRO A 309 1.76 -3.48 20.42
C PRO A 309 2.75 -2.89 21.44
N PRO A 310 2.27 -2.29 22.55
CA PRO A 310 3.07 -2.02 23.74
C PRO A 310 3.50 -3.31 24.44
N GLN A 311 4.42 -3.21 25.41
CA GLN A 311 4.74 -4.33 26.31
C GLN A 311 3.51 -4.70 27.15
N LYS A 312 3.14 -5.99 27.19
CA LYS A 312 2.18 -6.54 28.16
C LYS A 312 2.75 -6.55 29.56
N SER A 313 4.05 -6.84 29.67
CA SER A 313 4.80 -6.83 30.94
C SER A 313 5.98 -5.87 30.86
N PRO A 314 5.79 -4.59 31.23
CA PRO A 314 6.84 -3.57 31.13
C PRO A 314 8.14 -3.99 31.83
N ASN A 315 9.25 -3.90 31.11
CA ASN A 315 10.59 -4.25 31.58
C ASN A 315 11.64 -3.31 30.93
N PRO A 316 12.86 -3.22 31.49
CA PRO A 316 13.95 -2.45 30.87
C PRO A 316 14.44 -3.05 29.53
N PRO A 317 15.18 -2.30 28.71
CA PRO A 317 15.83 -2.86 27.54
C PRO A 317 16.81 -3.95 27.94
N ASP A 318 16.87 -5.04 27.18
CA ASP A 318 17.75 -6.17 27.44
C ASP A 318 18.74 -6.42 26.31
N GLN A 319 19.90 -6.95 26.69
CA GLN A 319 20.92 -7.30 25.72
C GLN A 319 20.40 -8.39 24.77
N SER A 320 20.85 -8.39 23.52
CA SER A 320 20.49 -9.41 22.53
C SER A 320 20.84 -10.82 23.00
N SER A 321 19.96 -11.81 22.76
CA SER A 321 20.26 -13.24 22.97
C SER A 321 21.48 -13.74 22.20
N ARG A 322 21.93 -13.00 21.18
CA ARG A 322 23.10 -13.31 20.36
C ARG A 322 24.38 -12.61 20.83
N ALA A 323 24.29 -11.71 21.80
CA ALA A 323 25.45 -10.97 22.28
C ALA A 323 26.39 -11.90 23.05
N LYS A 324 27.70 -11.73 22.79
CA LYS A 324 28.75 -12.49 23.48
C LYS A 324 28.88 -12.08 24.94
N ASN A 325 28.65 -10.80 25.24
CA ASN A 325 28.70 -10.25 26.58
C ASN A 325 27.28 -10.17 27.16
N GLN A 326 27.02 -10.97 28.19
CA GLN A 326 25.78 -10.94 28.98
C GLN A 326 26.04 -10.44 30.42
N ASN A 327 27.26 -10.01 30.75
CA ASN A 327 27.57 -9.49 32.08
C ASN A 327 27.34 -7.97 32.11
N VAL A 328 26.08 -7.57 31.93
CA VAL A 328 25.61 -6.19 31.83
C VAL A 328 24.45 -5.95 32.80
N ILE A 329 24.05 -4.69 33.01
CA ILE A 329 22.99 -4.32 33.95
C ILE A 329 21.63 -4.97 33.61
N TRP A 330 21.34 -5.12 32.31
CA TRP A 330 20.15 -5.79 31.80
C TRP A 330 20.53 -6.85 30.76
N PRO A 331 20.91 -8.06 31.24
CA PRO A 331 21.24 -9.17 30.33
C PRO A 331 19.99 -9.69 29.64
N TYR A 332 20.17 -10.43 28.55
CA TYR A 332 19.06 -11.10 27.86
C TYR A 332 18.23 -11.93 28.83
N ASN A 333 16.92 -11.74 28.82
CA ASN A 333 16.01 -12.58 29.59
C ASN A 333 14.87 -13.10 28.71
N PHE A 334 14.88 -14.41 28.46
CA PHE A 334 13.87 -15.08 27.64
C PHE A 334 12.42 -14.86 28.14
N ASN A 335 12.22 -14.65 29.44
CA ASN A 335 10.88 -14.47 30.00
C ASN A 335 10.43 -12.99 30.05
N TRP A 336 11.27 -12.06 29.59
CA TRP A 336 10.88 -10.66 29.45
C TRP A 336 10.11 -10.43 28.14
N ASP A 337 9.34 -9.36 28.12
CA ASP A 337 8.48 -8.98 27.01
C ASP A 337 9.30 -8.40 25.85
N HIS A 338 9.20 -9.00 24.66
CA HIS A 338 9.86 -8.57 23.42
C HIS A 338 8.85 -8.10 22.36
N ASN A 339 8.07 -7.06 22.70
CA ASN A 339 6.98 -6.53 21.85
C ASN A 339 7.36 -6.18 20.41
N ALA A 340 8.63 -5.85 20.12
CA ALA A 340 9.06 -5.57 18.75
C ALA A 340 8.96 -6.80 17.84
N GLY A 341 9.09 -8.01 18.39
CA GLY A 341 8.91 -9.26 17.65
C GLY A 341 7.46 -9.50 17.21
N ALA A 342 6.49 -8.99 17.98
CA ALA A 342 5.07 -9.01 17.65
C ALA A 342 4.62 -7.78 16.84
N SER A 343 5.54 -6.91 16.43
CA SER A 343 5.23 -5.67 15.69
C SER A 343 5.41 -5.86 14.19
N SER A 344 4.31 -6.11 13.48
CA SER A 344 4.27 -6.28 12.03
C SER A 344 4.71 -5.03 11.28
N ARG A 345 5.73 -5.13 10.43
CA ARG A 345 6.25 -4.05 9.57
C ARG A 345 5.60 -4.10 8.19
N THR A 346 5.44 -2.94 7.54
CA THR A 346 4.90 -2.83 6.17
C THR A 346 3.59 -3.59 6.06
N VAL A 347 2.64 -3.26 6.93
CA VAL A 347 1.34 -3.93 6.96
C VAL A 347 0.51 -3.51 5.77
N THR A 348 -0.04 -4.49 5.05
CA THR A 348 -0.96 -4.26 3.92
C THR A 348 -2.30 -4.98 4.08
N ILE A 349 -2.34 -6.04 4.88
CA ILE A 349 -3.54 -6.89 5.06
C ILE A 349 -3.74 -7.20 6.55
N ILE A 350 -4.99 -7.10 7.02
CA ILE A 350 -5.43 -7.57 8.34
C ILE A 350 -6.61 -8.53 8.14
N LYS A 351 -6.38 -9.82 8.40
CA LYS A 351 -7.45 -10.83 8.40
C LYS A 351 -8.08 -10.91 9.78
N VAL A 352 -9.39 -10.77 9.88
CA VAL A 352 -10.18 -10.97 11.09
C VAL A 352 -10.68 -12.41 11.14
N GLN A 353 -10.37 -13.13 12.22
CA GLN A 353 -10.60 -14.57 12.34
C GLN A 353 -11.60 -14.93 13.46
N PRO A 354 -12.28 -16.08 13.37
CA PRO A 354 -12.31 -17.02 12.23
C PRO A 354 -13.10 -16.44 11.05
N LEU A 355 -12.91 -16.96 9.83
CA LEU A 355 -13.75 -16.54 8.69
C LEU A 355 -15.23 -16.86 8.96
N PRO A 356 -16.18 -16.02 8.50
CA PRO A 356 -17.61 -16.33 8.56
C PRO A 356 -17.93 -17.66 7.85
N ALA A 357 -18.94 -18.38 8.35
CA ALA A 357 -19.34 -19.65 7.76
C ALA A 357 -19.73 -19.48 6.29
N GLY A 358 -19.26 -20.39 5.44
CA GLY A 358 -19.49 -20.33 3.98
C GLY A 358 -18.57 -19.38 3.23
N THR A 359 -17.61 -18.74 3.90
CA THR A 359 -16.62 -17.87 3.24
C THR A 359 -15.22 -18.49 3.21
N THR A 360 -14.38 -17.97 2.30
CA THR A 360 -12.96 -18.32 2.12
C THR A 360 -12.12 -17.04 2.00
N ASP A 361 -10.79 -17.18 2.01
CA ASP A 361 -9.87 -16.05 1.86
C ASP A 361 -10.11 -15.30 0.54
N ILE A 362 -9.97 -13.98 0.59
CA ILE A 362 -9.99 -13.11 -0.60
C ILE A 362 -8.75 -13.35 -1.46
N ASN A 363 -8.80 -12.97 -2.74
CA ASN A 363 -7.59 -12.88 -3.55
C ASN A 363 -6.66 -11.74 -3.07
N VAL A 364 -5.69 -12.07 -2.22
CA VAL A 364 -4.75 -11.10 -1.60
C VAL A 364 -3.64 -10.61 -2.54
N TYR A 365 -3.54 -11.13 -3.77
CA TYR A 365 -2.44 -10.81 -4.70
C TYR A 365 -2.40 -9.33 -5.12
N GLU A 366 -3.55 -8.66 -5.09
CA GLU A 366 -3.68 -7.22 -5.36
C GLU A 366 -3.26 -6.35 -4.17
N ALA A 367 -3.32 -6.90 -2.95
CA ALA A 367 -3.13 -6.17 -1.70
C ALA A 367 -1.70 -6.26 -1.12
N GLY A 368 -0.73 -6.79 -1.87
CA GLY A 368 0.66 -6.90 -1.46
C GLY A 368 1.46 -5.59 -1.67
N TRP A 369 2.41 -5.62 -2.59
CA TRP A 369 3.31 -4.47 -2.83
C TRP A 369 2.62 -3.24 -3.40
N ALA A 370 1.57 -3.40 -4.20
CA ALA A 370 0.82 -2.27 -4.75
C ALA A 370 0.20 -1.39 -3.63
N PHE A 371 -0.21 -2.02 -2.51
CA PHE A 371 -0.80 -1.30 -1.38
C PHE A 371 0.24 -0.54 -0.57
N VAL A 372 1.50 -0.98 -0.59
CA VAL A 372 2.63 -0.22 -0.05
C VAL A 372 2.78 1.11 -0.81
N ASP A 373 2.80 1.04 -2.14
CA ASP A 373 2.97 2.22 -3.01
C ASP A 373 1.75 3.16 -2.96
N GLN A 374 0.55 2.60 -2.84
CA GLN A 374 -0.71 3.34 -2.76
C GLN A 374 -1.05 3.82 -1.34
N GLU A 375 -0.24 3.46 -0.34
CA GLU A 375 -0.51 3.71 1.08
C GLU A 375 -1.93 3.26 1.51
N LYS A 376 -2.28 2.02 1.16
CA LYS A 376 -3.56 1.38 1.51
C LYS A 376 -3.36 0.14 2.38
N ILE A 377 -4.42 -0.27 3.08
CA ILE A 377 -4.54 -1.61 3.65
C ILE A 377 -5.91 -2.20 3.29
N ILE A 378 -6.04 -3.52 3.38
CA ILE A 378 -7.33 -4.22 3.35
C ILE A 378 -7.57 -4.93 4.69
N ILE A 379 -8.80 -4.85 5.18
CA ILE A 379 -9.31 -5.64 6.30
C ILE A 379 -10.36 -6.58 5.74
N TYR A 380 -10.28 -7.86 6.06
CA TYR A 380 -11.25 -8.85 5.59
C TYR A 380 -11.48 -9.96 6.60
N GLY A 381 -12.55 -10.74 6.44
CA GLY A 381 -12.82 -11.92 7.26
C GLY A 381 -14.08 -11.77 8.10
N SER A 382 -13.98 -11.92 9.43
CA SER A 382 -15.13 -11.81 10.35
C SER A 382 -15.60 -10.36 10.56
N ILE A 383 -15.93 -9.69 9.47
CA ILE A 383 -16.53 -8.36 9.44
C ILE A 383 -17.94 -8.43 8.85
N ASP A 384 -18.76 -7.43 9.13
CA ASP A 384 -20.10 -7.29 8.57
C ASP A 384 -20.00 -7.01 7.09
N GLY A 385 -20.43 -7.99 6.30
CA GLY A 385 -20.46 -7.96 4.84
C GLY A 385 -21.82 -7.58 4.28
N THR A 386 -22.74 -7.10 5.11
CA THR A 386 -24.07 -6.67 4.65
C THR A 386 -23.95 -5.44 3.77
N ASP A 387 -24.55 -5.52 2.59
CA ASP A 387 -24.75 -4.46 1.60
C ASP A 387 -26.24 -4.57 1.24
N SER A 388 -27.08 -3.90 2.02
CA SER A 388 -28.52 -4.10 2.02
C SER A 388 -29.20 -3.64 0.73
N ASN A 389 -28.60 -2.65 0.04
CA ASN A 389 -29.08 -2.11 -1.24
C ASN A 389 -28.29 -2.65 -2.45
N GLY A 390 -27.22 -3.42 -2.24
CA GLY A 390 -26.43 -4.06 -3.31
C GLY A 390 -25.62 -3.07 -4.14
N ASN A 391 -25.35 -1.88 -3.61
CA ASN A 391 -24.69 -0.80 -4.35
C ASN A 391 -23.15 -0.95 -4.38
N GLY A 392 -22.60 -1.90 -3.63
CA GLY A 392 -21.17 -2.18 -3.52
C GLY A 392 -20.47 -1.52 -2.32
N VAL A 393 -21.21 -0.77 -1.49
CA VAL A 393 -20.74 -0.18 -0.23
C VAL A 393 -21.39 -0.92 0.93
N LEU A 394 -20.60 -1.37 1.90
CA LEU A 394 -21.12 -2.10 3.05
C LEU A 394 -21.95 -1.16 3.95
N ASP A 395 -23.01 -1.68 4.57
CA ASP A 395 -23.85 -0.95 5.54
C ASP A 395 -23.02 -0.34 6.69
N SER A 396 -21.94 -1.03 7.07
CA SER A 396 -20.96 -0.56 8.07
C SER A 396 -20.18 0.69 7.62
N GLU A 397 -20.08 0.92 6.30
CA GLU A 397 -19.52 2.12 5.70
C GLU A 397 -20.60 3.18 5.39
N GLU A 398 -21.77 2.80 4.88
CA GLU A 398 -22.88 3.74 4.53
C GLU A 398 -23.52 4.36 5.78
N GLY A 399 -23.60 3.58 6.86
CA GLY A 399 -24.32 3.92 8.09
C GLY A 399 -25.65 3.20 8.16
N THR A 400 -26.14 2.95 9.37
CA THR A 400 -27.34 2.11 9.60
C THR A 400 -28.48 2.89 10.27
N ASP A 401 -28.56 4.20 10.03
CA ASP A 401 -29.61 5.04 10.63
C ASP A 401 -30.93 4.86 9.89
N VAL A 402 -31.84 4.13 10.52
CA VAL A 402 -33.17 3.81 9.96
C VAL A 402 -34.09 5.02 9.77
N ASN A 403 -33.67 6.23 10.19
CA ASN A 403 -34.43 7.46 10.01
C ASN A 403 -33.84 8.37 8.91
N GLN A 404 -32.71 8.01 8.32
CA GLN A 404 -32.20 8.68 7.13
C GLN A 404 -32.93 8.10 5.92
N ASP A 405 -33.63 8.98 5.22
CA ASP A 405 -34.48 8.70 4.07
C ASP A 405 -34.40 9.97 3.21
N PHE A 406 -33.48 9.96 2.24
CA PHE A 406 -33.05 11.13 1.49
C PHE A 406 -34.15 11.65 0.58
N ASP A 407 -34.88 10.75 -0.09
CA ASP A 407 -35.89 11.09 -1.08
C ASP A 407 -37.33 11.09 -0.49
N GLY A 408 -37.51 10.53 0.70
CA GLY A 408 -38.76 10.51 1.45
C GLY A 408 -39.73 9.41 1.04
N ASP A 409 -39.25 8.33 0.40
CA ASP A 409 -40.09 7.23 -0.06
C ASP A 409 -40.46 6.24 1.07
N GLY A 410 -39.82 6.36 2.23
CA GLY A 410 -40.02 5.54 3.42
C GLY A 410 -39.07 4.35 3.55
N ILE A 411 -38.09 4.19 2.66
CA ILE A 411 -37.00 3.23 2.74
C ILE A 411 -35.76 3.94 3.33
N PRO A 412 -35.08 3.36 4.34
CA PRO A 412 -33.86 3.97 4.84
C PRO A 412 -32.74 3.99 3.80
N ASP A 413 -31.93 5.06 3.75
CA ASP A 413 -30.87 5.27 2.72
C ASP A 413 -29.98 4.04 2.48
N PHE A 414 -29.56 3.34 3.53
CA PHE A 414 -28.67 2.17 3.42
C PHE A 414 -29.36 0.90 2.90
N GLN A 415 -30.69 0.92 2.76
CA GLN A 415 -31.51 -0.14 2.19
C GLN A 415 -32.12 0.27 0.85
N ASP A 416 -32.00 1.55 0.49
CA ASP A 416 -32.56 2.12 -0.72
C ASP A 416 -31.59 1.91 -1.88
N THR A 417 -32.08 1.30 -2.96
CA THR A 417 -31.27 0.91 -4.12
C THR A 417 -30.92 2.09 -5.00
N ASP A 418 -31.66 3.19 -4.92
CA ASP A 418 -31.39 4.40 -5.70
C ASP A 418 -30.46 5.39 -4.98
N THR A 419 -30.04 5.08 -3.76
CA THR A 419 -29.24 5.93 -2.88
C THR A 419 -27.99 5.20 -2.38
N ALA A 420 -26.86 5.92 -2.31
CA ALA A 420 -25.61 5.38 -1.77
C ALA A 420 -24.81 6.44 -1.00
N GLN A 421 -24.09 6.02 0.04
CA GLN A 421 -23.20 6.87 0.84
C GLN A 421 -21.78 6.29 0.92
N VAL A 422 -20.81 6.91 0.24
CA VAL A 422 -19.42 6.40 0.18
C VAL A 422 -18.43 7.34 0.87
N ARG A 423 -17.45 6.79 1.60
CA ARG A 423 -16.41 7.59 2.27
C ARG A 423 -15.33 7.99 1.28
N GLN A 424 -15.00 9.29 1.24
CA GLN A 424 -13.96 9.79 0.36
C GLN A 424 -12.59 9.16 0.64
N ALA A 425 -11.86 8.81 -0.43
CA ALA A 425 -10.53 8.21 -0.36
C ALA A 425 -9.45 9.14 0.24
N ASN A 426 -9.71 10.44 0.30
CA ASN A 426 -8.82 11.44 0.90
C ASN A 426 -9.06 11.64 2.41
N GLY A 427 -9.89 10.80 3.03
CA GLY A 427 -10.23 10.89 4.45
C GLY A 427 -11.32 11.94 4.77
N GLY A 428 -11.95 12.53 3.76
CA GLY A 428 -13.13 13.38 3.92
C GLY A 428 -14.36 12.61 4.44
N ASN A 429 -15.40 13.38 4.77
CA ASN A 429 -16.70 12.83 5.15
C ASN A 429 -17.36 12.07 3.99
N LYS A 430 -18.45 11.35 4.25
CA LYS A 430 -19.19 10.64 3.20
C LYS A 430 -19.76 11.60 2.15
N VAL A 431 -19.87 11.12 0.93
CA VAL A 431 -20.62 11.74 -0.16
C VAL A 431 -21.86 10.88 -0.38
N LEU A 432 -23.03 11.51 -0.41
CA LEU A 432 -24.29 10.87 -0.75
C LEU A 432 -24.55 11.06 -2.24
N VAL A 433 -24.96 10.00 -2.92
CA VAL A 433 -25.46 10.02 -4.29
C VAL A 433 -26.88 9.43 -4.31
N HIS A 434 -27.77 10.02 -5.11
CA HIS A 434 -29.14 9.55 -5.33
C HIS A 434 -29.48 9.64 -6.83
N THR A 435 -30.15 8.65 -7.41
CA THR A 435 -30.60 8.65 -8.81
C THR A 435 -32.12 8.73 -8.91
N SER A 436 -32.63 9.52 -9.85
CA SER A 436 -34.08 9.69 -10.05
C SER A 436 -34.80 8.48 -10.64
N ASP A 437 -34.06 7.50 -11.17
CA ASP A 437 -34.54 6.25 -11.76
C ASP A 437 -33.38 5.23 -11.80
N GLY A 438 -33.72 3.95 -11.74
CA GLY A 438 -32.75 2.85 -11.63
C GLY A 438 -32.13 2.70 -10.25
N ASP A 439 -31.14 1.80 -10.18
CA ASP A 439 -30.44 1.43 -8.95
C ASP A 439 -28.94 1.73 -9.07
N PHE A 440 -28.28 2.07 -7.96
CA PHE A 440 -26.82 2.14 -7.93
C PHE A 440 -26.17 0.76 -7.82
N ALA A 441 -25.02 0.63 -8.45
CA ALA A 441 -24.12 -0.51 -8.30
C ALA A 441 -22.65 -0.05 -8.41
N ASN A 442 -21.72 -0.87 -7.90
CA ASN A 442 -20.27 -0.63 -8.00
C ASN A 442 -19.81 0.76 -7.52
N VAL A 443 -20.46 1.31 -6.49
CA VAL A 443 -20.15 2.62 -5.94
C VAL A 443 -18.78 2.58 -5.22
N GLN A 444 -17.90 3.51 -5.58
CA GLN A 444 -16.53 3.60 -5.04
C GLN A 444 -16.06 5.05 -4.99
N ALA A 445 -15.27 5.39 -3.98
CA ALA A 445 -14.53 6.65 -3.94
C ALA A 445 -13.03 6.38 -4.08
N LEU A 446 -12.37 7.12 -4.98
CA LEU A 446 -10.92 7.03 -5.22
C LEU A 446 -10.30 8.42 -5.16
N ASN A 447 -8.99 8.49 -4.93
CA ASN A 447 -8.28 9.75 -5.10
C ASN A 447 -8.20 10.09 -6.59
N ALA A 448 -8.21 11.39 -6.94
CA ALA A 448 -8.15 11.78 -8.34
C ALA A 448 -6.85 11.37 -9.05
N ASP A 449 -5.78 11.10 -8.30
CA ASP A 449 -4.47 10.60 -8.76
C ASP A 449 -4.28 9.09 -8.53
N ASP A 450 -5.35 8.37 -8.14
CA ASP A 450 -5.31 6.92 -8.01
C ASP A 450 -4.95 6.25 -9.36
N PRO A 451 -4.06 5.25 -9.39
CA PRO A 451 -3.70 4.53 -10.62
C PRO A 451 -4.89 3.87 -11.34
N ALA A 452 -5.97 3.55 -10.63
CA ALA A 452 -7.19 3.00 -11.23
C ALA A 452 -8.03 4.07 -11.97
N VAL A 453 -7.74 5.36 -11.75
CA VAL A 453 -8.39 6.47 -12.43
C VAL A 453 -7.55 6.87 -13.65
N PRO A 454 -8.12 6.89 -14.88
CA PRO A 454 -7.41 7.39 -16.06
C PRO A 454 -6.84 8.79 -15.82
N GLN A 455 -5.55 9.01 -16.06
CA GLN A 455 -4.91 10.33 -15.85
C GLN A 455 -4.85 11.17 -17.13
N THR A 456 -5.25 10.62 -18.27
CA THR A 456 -5.27 11.31 -19.56
C THR A 456 -6.25 12.48 -19.54
N GLY A 457 -5.80 13.66 -19.93
CA GLY A 457 -6.66 14.86 -20.00
C GLY A 457 -7.00 15.48 -18.65
N LYS A 458 -6.50 14.94 -17.52
CA LYS A 458 -6.79 15.47 -16.19
C LYS A 458 -6.42 16.96 -16.09
N PRO A 459 -7.39 17.84 -15.78
CA PRO A 459 -7.17 19.26 -15.82
C PRO A 459 -6.45 19.72 -14.54
N ALA A 460 -5.75 20.86 -14.62
CA ALA A 460 -5.02 21.45 -13.50
C ALA A 460 -5.95 22.20 -12.54
N PHE A 461 -6.84 21.46 -11.86
CA PHE A 461 -7.73 21.96 -10.81
C PHE A 461 -7.46 21.22 -9.49
N SER A 462 -8.06 21.71 -8.40
CA SER A 462 -8.15 20.97 -7.15
C SER A 462 -9.36 20.04 -7.20
N PHE A 463 -9.18 18.81 -6.72
CA PHE A 463 -10.23 17.79 -6.60
C PHE A 463 -10.45 17.45 -5.11
N PRO A 464 -11.08 18.37 -4.35
CA PRO A 464 -11.15 18.28 -2.89
C PRO A 464 -11.96 17.08 -2.39
N TYR A 465 -12.74 16.45 -3.27
CA TYR A 465 -13.58 15.29 -2.94
C TYR A 465 -13.09 13.99 -3.61
N GLY A 466 -11.94 14.01 -4.30
CA GLY A 466 -11.48 12.88 -5.10
C GLY A 466 -12.40 12.61 -6.30
N THR A 467 -12.57 11.34 -6.64
CA THR A 467 -13.50 10.85 -7.66
C THR A 467 -14.54 9.94 -7.01
N VAL A 468 -15.79 10.06 -7.43
CA VAL A 468 -16.84 9.11 -7.12
C VAL A 468 -17.14 8.33 -8.40
N LYS A 469 -17.12 7.01 -8.31
CA LYS A 469 -17.45 6.09 -9.39
C LYS A 469 -18.70 5.34 -8.99
N PHE A 470 -19.66 5.22 -9.89
CA PHE A 470 -20.85 4.38 -9.73
C PHE A 470 -21.34 3.90 -11.09
N ASP A 471 -22.13 2.84 -11.08
CA ASP A 471 -23.00 2.44 -12.19
C ASP A 471 -24.46 2.76 -11.78
N VAL A 472 -25.28 3.29 -12.70
CA VAL A 472 -26.75 3.32 -12.56
C VAL A 472 -27.32 2.23 -13.45
N VAL A 473 -27.96 1.22 -12.88
CA VAL A 473 -28.49 0.03 -13.57
C VAL A 473 -30.01 0.00 -13.54
N GLY A 474 -30.62 -0.91 -14.30
CA GLY A 474 -32.08 -1.14 -14.23
C GLY A 474 -32.94 -0.11 -14.97
N ILE A 475 -32.32 0.79 -15.73
CA ILE A 475 -33.01 1.81 -16.52
C ILE A 475 -33.33 1.34 -17.94
N ASN A 476 -34.22 2.06 -18.63
CA ASN A 476 -34.52 1.76 -20.02
C ASN A 476 -33.33 2.11 -20.93
N PRO A 477 -32.94 1.24 -21.88
CA PRO A 477 -31.82 1.55 -22.77
C PRO A 477 -31.96 2.91 -23.49
N GLY A 478 -30.99 3.79 -23.30
CA GLY A 478 -30.97 5.14 -23.86
C GLY A 478 -31.72 6.21 -23.06
N SER A 479 -32.25 5.89 -21.87
CA SER A 479 -32.90 6.89 -21.01
C SER A 479 -31.91 7.80 -20.31
N SER A 480 -32.39 8.98 -19.92
CA SER A 480 -31.66 9.91 -19.07
C SER A 480 -32.15 9.83 -17.63
N VAL A 481 -31.23 9.94 -16.68
CA VAL A 481 -31.50 10.04 -15.24
C VAL A 481 -30.92 11.34 -14.68
N THR A 482 -31.49 11.81 -13.57
CA THR A 482 -30.88 12.89 -12.78
C THR A 482 -30.20 12.27 -11.58
N VAL A 483 -28.89 12.48 -11.45
CA VAL A 483 -28.11 12.10 -10.28
C VAL A 483 -27.90 13.32 -9.40
N THR A 484 -28.32 13.20 -8.14
CA THR A 484 -28.10 14.20 -7.10
C THR A 484 -26.89 13.77 -6.27
N ILE A 485 -25.93 14.68 -6.08
CA ILE A 485 -24.73 14.42 -5.28
C ILE A 485 -24.65 15.45 -4.16
N LYS A 486 -24.64 14.98 -2.92
CA LYS A 486 -24.51 15.82 -1.72
C LYS A 486 -23.15 15.61 -1.06
N PHE A 487 -22.40 16.71 -0.98
CA PHE A 487 -21.07 16.76 -0.37
C PHE A 487 -21.15 17.19 1.09
N SER A 488 -20.02 17.09 1.80
CA SER A 488 -19.92 17.52 3.20
C SER A 488 -19.78 19.03 3.39
N GLY A 489 -19.72 19.80 2.30
CA GLY A 489 -19.58 21.25 2.33
C GLY A 489 -19.95 21.84 0.99
N ASN A 490 -20.22 23.15 1.01
CA ASN A 490 -20.69 23.91 -0.15
C ASN A 490 -19.77 23.78 -1.36
N ILE A 491 -20.37 23.64 -2.53
CA ILE A 491 -19.72 23.61 -3.83
C ILE A 491 -19.74 25.03 -4.41
N PRO A 492 -18.58 25.60 -4.77
CA PRO A 492 -18.55 26.91 -5.41
C PRO A 492 -19.36 26.94 -6.72
N ILE A 493 -20.08 28.04 -6.98
CA ILE A 493 -20.86 28.23 -8.21
C ILE A 493 -20.01 28.21 -9.50
N ASP A 494 -18.69 28.42 -9.38
CA ASP A 494 -17.72 28.37 -10.47
C ASP A 494 -16.95 27.04 -10.56
N ALA A 495 -17.33 26.06 -9.72
CA ALA A 495 -16.83 24.69 -9.82
C ALA A 495 -17.20 24.07 -11.17
N ARG A 496 -16.57 22.93 -11.48
CA ARG A 496 -16.78 22.19 -12.72
C ARG A 496 -16.88 20.71 -12.42
N TYR A 497 -17.78 20.00 -13.08
CA TYR A 497 -17.82 18.55 -13.02
C TYR A 497 -17.10 17.94 -14.22
N TYR A 498 -16.23 16.98 -13.95
CA TYR A 498 -15.53 16.22 -14.97
C TYR A 498 -15.95 14.76 -14.94
N LYS A 499 -16.29 14.25 -16.10
CA LYS A 499 -16.45 12.83 -16.36
C LYS A 499 -15.12 12.23 -16.77
N ILE A 500 -14.93 10.96 -16.41
CA ILE A 500 -13.68 10.25 -16.63
C ILE A 500 -14.02 8.96 -17.35
N ASP A 501 -13.48 8.78 -18.55
CA ASP A 501 -13.63 7.52 -19.29
C ASP A 501 -12.30 7.07 -19.91
N SER A 502 -12.26 5.83 -20.38
CA SER A 502 -11.04 5.24 -20.95
C SER A 502 -10.70 5.73 -22.36
N ALA A 503 -11.68 6.28 -23.09
CA ALA A 503 -11.55 6.69 -24.48
C ALA A 503 -11.09 8.16 -24.62
N ASP A 504 -11.74 9.09 -23.91
CA ASP A 504 -11.47 10.53 -23.96
C ASP A 504 -10.74 11.04 -22.70
N GLY A 505 -10.64 10.23 -21.64
CA GLY A 505 -10.05 10.66 -20.37
C GLY A 505 -10.97 11.63 -19.64
N TRP A 506 -10.39 12.66 -19.03
CA TRP A 506 -11.14 13.68 -18.31
C TRP A 506 -11.77 14.69 -19.26
N HIS A 507 -13.09 14.85 -19.20
CA HIS A 507 -13.82 15.83 -19.99
C HIS A 507 -14.94 16.47 -19.17
N GLN A 508 -15.20 17.76 -19.40
CA GLN A 508 -16.16 18.52 -18.61
C GLN A 508 -17.58 18.27 -19.11
N ILE A 509 -18.53 18.10 -18.19
CA ILE A 509 -19.97 18.12 -18.48
C ILE A 509 -20.66 19.27 -17.74
N PRO A 510 -21.83 19.77 -18.22
CA PRO A 510 -22.60 20.76 -17.49
C PRO A 510 -23.26 20.16 -16.24
N PHE A 511 -23.46 20.98 -15.20
CA PHE A 511 -24.37 20.62 -14.11
C PHE A 511 -25.82 20.69 -14.58
N GLY A 512 -26.67 19.87 -13.97
CA GLY A 512 -28.10 20.12 -13.89
C GLY A 512 -28.39 21.31 -12.98
N ASP A 513 -27.77 21.32 -11.79
CA ASP A 513 -27.86 22.38 -10.79
C ASP A 513 -26.58 22.50 -9.94
N ASN A 514 -26.22 23.73 -9.59
CA ASN A 514 -25.16 24.12 -8.65
C ASN A 514 -25.39 25.59 -8.26
N ASP A 515 -26.04 25.82 -7.12
CA ASP A 515 -26.41 27.16 -6.65
C ASP A 515 -25.49 27.72 -5.55
N GLY A 516 -24.44 26.98 -5.21
CA GLY A 516 -23.49 27.35 -4.14
C GLY A 516 -23.70 26.60 -2.82
N ASP A 517 -24.68 25.70 -2.73
CA ASP A 517 -24.89 24.84 -1.58
C ASP A 517 -24.06 23.54 -1.64
N GLU A 518 -24.27 22.61 -0.70
CA GLU A 518 -23.57 21.32 -0.68
C GLU A 518 -24.05 20.28 -1.70
N THR A 519 -25.06 20.61 -2.52
CA THR A 519 -25.74 19.69 -3.42
C THR A 519 -25.55 20.11 -4.88
N ILE A 520 -25.28 19.14 -5.74
CA ILE A 520 -25.33 19.34 -7.19
C ILE A 520 -26.25 18.33 -7.81
N THR A 521 -26.72 18.62 -9.03
CA THR A 521 -27.35 17.60 -9.88
C THR A 521 -26.63 17.48 -11.20
N LEU A 522 -26.68 16.28 -11.79
CA LEU A 522 -26.14 15.94 -13.11
C LEU A 522 -27.22 15.22 -13.90
N VAL A 523 -27.29 15.45 -15.21
CA VAL A 523 -28.15 14.69 -16.11
C VAL A 523 -27.26 13.73 -16.89
N LEU A 524 -27.44 12.44 -16.67
CA LEU A 524 -26.67 11.37 -17.30
C LEU A 524 -27.56 10.57 -18.24
N THR A 525 -27.02 10.12 -19.37
CA THR A 525 -27.79 9.39 -20.39
C THR A 525 -27.08 8.11 -20.81
N ASP A 526 -27.80 6.99 -20.74
CA ASP A 526 -27.31 5.67 -21.14
C ASP A 526 -26.93 5.65 -22.63
N GLY A 527 -25.70 5.26 -22.94
CA GLY A 527 -25.14 5.27 -24.29
C GLY A 527 -24.70 6.63 -24.83
N ASP A 528 -24.81 7.73 -24.07
CA ASP A 528 -24.33 9.03 -24.51
C ASP A 528 -22.80 9.14 -24.37
N PRO A 529 -22.05 9.53 -25.44
CA PRO A 529 -20.60 9.57 -25.41
C PRO A 529 -19.96 10.50 -24.37
N SER A 530 -20.71 11.44 -23.80
CA SER A 530 -20.21 12.42 -22.83
C SER A 530 -20.65 12.13 -21.39
N THR A 531 -21.71 11.34 -21.20
CA THR A 531 -22.27 11.08 -19.87
C THR A 531 -22.28 9.61 -19.48
N ASP A 532 -21.92 8.71 -20.39
CA ASP A 532 -21.79 7.29 -20.12
C ASP A 532 -20.44 6.75 -20.63
N ALA A 533 -19.64 6.18 -19.72
CA ALA A 533 -18.26 5.84 -19.98
C ALA A 533 -18.08 4.68 -20.96
N ASP A 534 -19.05 3.77 -21.09
CA ASP A 534 -18.97 2.68 -22.07
C ASP A 534 -19.64 3.01 -23.42
N ARG A 535 -20.49 4.04 -23.45
CA ARG A 535 -21.15 4.59 -24.65
C ARG A 535 -22.08 3.58 -25.31
N VAL A 536 -22.64 2.64 -24.54
CA VAL A 536 -23.56 1.62 -25.03
C VAL A 536 -24.89 1.76 -24.32
N ALA A 537 -25.95 2.08 -25.08
CA ALA A 537 -27.31 2.07 -24.55
C ALA A 537 -27.75 0.63 -24.21
N ASN A 538 -27.53 0.22 -22.97
CA ASN A 538 -27.72 -1.15 -22.49
C ASN A 538 -28.55 -1.22 -21.19
N GLY A 539 -29.07 -0.08 -20.72
CA GLY A 539 -29.75 0.05 -19.44
C GLY A 539 -28.79 0.21 -18.26
N THR A 540 -27.55 0.64 -18.50
CA THR A 540 -26.53 0.89 -17.48
C THR A 540 -25.68 2.10 -17.85
N ILE A 541 -25.68 3.12 -17.00
CA ILE A 541 -24.77 4.27 -17.11
C ILE A 541 -23.55 4.00 -16.25
N ARG A 542 -22.34 4.09 -16.82
CA ARG A 542 -21.08 4.03 -16.06
C ARG A 542 -20.53 5.43 -15.81
N ASP A 543 -20.43 5.83 -14.54
CA ASP A 543 -20.11 7.20 -14.11
C ASP A 543 -18.97 7.29 -13.10
N PRO A 544 -17.70 7.21 -13.54
CA PRO A 544 -16.63 7.85 -12.79
C PRO A 544 -16.63 9.34 -13.09
N GLY A 545 -16.71 10.16 -12.05
CA GLY A 545 -16.67 11.61 -12.14
C GLY A 545 -16.01 12.28 -10.94
N ALA A 546 -15.72 13.56 -11.08
CA ALA A 546 -15.11 14.36 -10.04
C ALA A 546 -15.45 15.84 -10.15
N ILE A 547 -15.64 16.45 -8.99
CA ILE A 547 -15.82 17.89 -8.84
C ILE A 547 -14.45 18.59 -8.78
N ALA A 548 -14.28 19.59 -9.61
CA ALA A 548 -13.10 20.42 -9.71
C ALA A 548 -13.39 21.83 -9.21
N VAL A 549 -12.55 22.35 -8.33
CA VAL A 549 -12.59 23.76 -7.87
C VAL A 549 -11.31 24.47 -8.28
N ALA A 550 -11.42 25.78 -8.56
CA ALA A 550 -10.27 26.61 -8.89
C ALA A 550 -9.20 26.51 -7.79
N THR A 551 -7.94 26.33 -8.18
CA THR A 551 -6.83 26.36 -7.24
C THR A 551 -6.60 27.81 -6.81
N ASP A 552 -7.11 28.20 -5.64
CA ASP A 552 -6.73 29.48 -5.06
C ASP A 552 -5.22 29.49 -4.82
N SER A 553 -4.55 30.55 -5.27
CA SER A 553 -3.09 30.73 -5.18
C SER A 553 -2.60 31.00 -3.75
N SER A 554 -3.33 30.55 -2.72
CA SER A 554 -3.01 30.79 -1.32
C SER A 554 -3.09 29.50 -0.48
N GLY A 555 -1.93 28.85 -0.36
CA GLY A 555 -1.51 28.22 0.89
C GLY A 555 -1.90 26.77 1.13
N GLY A 556 -0.94 25.86 0.92
CA GLY A 556 -0.84 24.62 1.69
C GLY A 556 -1.33 23.35 1.01
N GLY A 557 -0.94 23.11 -0.25
CA GLY A 557 -1.22 21.86 -0.95
C GLY A 557 -0.48 20.67 -0.35
N GLY A 558 -1.22 19.83 0.39
CA GLY A 558 -0.88 18.43 0.61
C GLY A 558 -1.08 17.66 -0.69
N GLY A 559 -0.07 17.70 -1.55
CA GLY A 559 -0.02 16.94 -2.80
C GLY A 559 0.86 15.70 -2.61
N GLY A 560 0.21 14.54 -2.53
CA GLY A 560 0.84 13.25 -2.79
C GLY A 560 1.58 13.30 -4.12
N GLY A 561 2.80 12.77 -4.14
CA GLY A 561 3.60 12.76 -5.35
C GLY A 561 4.96 12.17 -5.12
N GLY A 562 5.25 11.09 -5.85
CA GLY A 562 6.54 10.39 -5.82
C GLY A 562 7.72 11.35 -5.75
N GLY A 563 8.56 11.15 -4.73
CA GLY A 563 9.66 12.04 -4.42
C GLY A 563 10.83 11.91 -5.40
N CYS A 564 11.57 13.00 -5.61
CA CYS A 564 12.89 12.90 -6.26
C CYS A 564 13.91 12.33 -5.27
N PHE A 565 13.92 11.01 -5.07
CA PHE A 565 14.76 10.29 -4.10
C PHE A 565 16.22 10.79 -3.98
N ILE A 566 16.95 10.97 -5.09
CA ILE A 566 18.36 11.44 -5.06
C ILE A 566 18.45 12.91 -4.66
N ALA A 567 17.54 13.75 -5.16
CA ALA A 567 17.53 15.18 -4.83
C ALA A 567 17.08 15.41 -3.39
N THR A 568 16.06 14.68 -2.92
CA THR A 568 15.60 14.67 -1.52
C THR A 568 16.70 14.17 -0.58
N ALA A 569 17.41 13.11 -0.95
CA ALA A 569 18.57 12.62 -0.19
C ALA A 569 19.72 13.64 -0.14
N ALA A 570 19.98 14.35 -1.25
CA ALA A 570 21.04 15.34 -1.30
C ALA A 570 20.67 16.63 -0.56
N TYR A 571 19.46 17.19 -0.76
CA TYR A 571 19.04 18.47 -0.17
C TYR A 571 18.44 18.34 1.24
N GLY A 572 18.21 17.12 1.72
CA GLY A 572 17.80 16.83 3.10
C GLY A 572 16.30 17.06 3.38
N THR A 573 15.53 17.52 2.39
CA THR A 573 14.08 17.68 2.49
C THR A 573 13.45 17.55 1.10
N ALA A 574 12.24 16.99 1.05
CA ALA A 574 11.42 16.91 -0.17
C ALA A 574 10.83 18.28 -0.56
N MET A 575 10.91 19.28 0.33
CA MET A 575 10.35 20.63 0.19
C MET A 575 11.41 21.69 -0.16
N ASP A 576 12.60 21.31 -0.61
CA ASP A 576 13.58 22.27 -1.13
C ASP A 576 13.09 22.77 -2.50
N GLY A 577 13.01 24.09 -2.71
CA GLY A 577 12.54 24.65 -3.98
C GLY A 577 13.30 24.15 -5.22
N LYS A 578 14.51 23.60 -5.08
CA LYS A 578 15.24 22.93 -6.18
C LYS A 578 14.67 21.55 -6.50
N VAL A 579 14.18 20.83 -5.49
CA VAL A 579 13.48 19.55 -5.66
C VAL A 579 12.16 19.77 -6.39
N ASP A 580 11.43 20.83 -6.06
CA ASP A 580 10.18 21.20 -6.74
C ASP A 580 10.40 21.54 -8.22
N ILE A 581 11.46 22.30 -8.53
CA ILE A 581 11.84 22.59 -9.93
C ILE A 581 12.11 21.31 -10.72
N LEU A 582 12.78 20.32 -10.11
CA LEU A 582 13.05 19.03 -10.75
C LEU A 582 11.78 18.18 -10.90
N ARG A 583 10.84 18.24 -9.94
CA ARG A 583 9.52 17.60 -10.02
C ARG A 583 8.69 18.21 -11.15
N SER A 584 8.58 19.53 -11.22
CA SER A 584 7.86 20.21 -12.30
C SER A 584 8.48 19.91 -13.67
N PHE A 585 9.80 19.81 -13.77
CA PHE A 585 10.44 19.39 -15.02
C PHE A 585 10.14 17.93 -15.40
N ARG A 586 10.14 17.02 -14.41
CA ARG A 586 9.70 15.63 -14.62
C ARG A 586 8.27 15.60 -15.16
N ASP A 587 7.36 16.27 -14.46
CA ASP A 587 5.92 16.19 -14.71
C ASP A 587 5.54 16.88 -16.02
N SER A 588 6.13 18.05 -16.30
CA SER A 588 5.77 18.87 -17.46
C SER A 588 6.63 18.61 -18.71
N CYS A 589 7.82 17.99 -18.59
CA CYS A 589 8.73 17.80 -19.73
C CYS A 589 9.15 16.35 -19.99
N LEU A 590 9.25 15.50 -18.96
CA LEU A 590 9.71 14.11 -19.13
C LEU A 590 8.55 13.13 -19.31
N VAL A 591 7.52 13.21 -18.47
CA VAL A 591 6.38 12.25 -18.53
C VAL A 591 5.48 12.49 -19.76
N THR A 592 5.69 13.58 -20.49
CA THR A 592 4.92 13.94 -21.70
C THR A 592 5.30 13.15 -22.95
N ASN A 593 6.35 12.32 -22.91
CA ASN A 593 6.79 11.51 -24.04
C ASN A 593 7.39 10.17 -23.60
N ARG A 594 7.27 9.14 -24.45
CA ARG A 594 7.64 7.74 -24.13
C ARG A 594 9.08 7.58 -23.63
N ILE A 595 10.02 8.38 -24.15
CA ILE A 595 11.42 8.32 -23.75
C ILE A 595 11.61 8.90 -22.34
N GLY A 596 10.98 10.03 -22.05
CA GLY A 596 11.05 10.64 -20.74
C GLY A 596 10.28 9.85 -19.67
N SER A 597 9.13 9.25 -19.99
CA SER A 597 8.42 8.35 -19.06
C SER A 597 9.25 7.11 -18.70
N ALA A 598 9.90 6.47 -19.69
CA ALA A 598 10.80 5.33 -19.44
C ALA A 598 12.04 5.74 -18.61
N PHE A 599 12.54 6.97 -18.78
CA PHE A 599 13.61 7.51 -17.95
C PHE A 599 13.16 7.72 -16.49
N VAL A 600 11.94 8.22 -16.28
CA VAL A 600 11.37 8.43 -14.95
C VAL A 600 11.13 7.10 -14.23
N GLU A 601 10.62 6.10 -14.94
CA GLU A 601 10.44 4.74 -14.42
C GLU A 601 11.79 4.12 -13.99
N ALA A 602 12.81 4.20 -14.85
CA ALA A 602 14.16 3.76 -14.50
C ALA A 602 14.72 4.55 -13.31
N TYR A 603 14.53 5.87 -13.27
CA TYR A 603 14.93 6.70 -12.13
C TYR A 603 14.30 6.19 -10.83
N TYR A 604 12.99 5.91 -10.81
CA TYR A 604 12.31 5.41 -9.62
C TYR A 604 12.75 4.00 -9.20
N LYS A 605 13.10 3.16 -10.16
CA LYS A 605 13.62 1.82 -9.91
C LYS A 605 15.00 1.82 -9.26
N PHE A 606 15.91 2.71 -9.67
CA PHE A 606 17.32 2.68 -9.27
C PHE A 606 17.73 3.77 -8.26
N SER A 607 16.94 4.83 -8.13
CA SER A 607 17.26 5.94 -7.23
C SER A 607 17.16 5.63 -5.73
N PRO A 608 16.31 4.71 -5.21
CA PRO A 608 16.19 4.50 -3.77
C PRO A 608 17.47 3.97 -3.08
N PRO A 609 18.19 2.95 -3.62
CA PRO A 609 19.47 2.50 -3.03
C PRO A 609 20.56 3.57 -3.11
N LEU A 610 20.60 4.36 -4.20
CA LEU A 610 21.57 5.43 -4.36
C LEU A 610 21.29 6.62 -3.43
N ALA A 611 20.00 6.95 -3.23
CA ALA A 611 19.55 7.96 -2.27
C ALA A 611 19.89 7.58 -0.83
N ARG A 612 19.90 6.29 -0.49
CA ARG A 612 20.37 5.77 0.79
C ARG A 612 21.87 6.04 0.99
N PHE A 613 22.70 5.65 0.03
CA PHE A 613 24.15 5.91 0.07
C PHE A 613 24.48 7.40 0.25
N ILE A 614 23.72 8.28 -0.40
CA ILE A 614 23.89 9.74 -0.29
C ILE A 614 23.50 10.25 1.10
N ARG A 615 22.42 9.73 1.71
CA ARG A 615 21.98 10.11 3.07
C ARG A 615 22.97 9.68 4.14
N GLU A 616 23.61 8.54 3.96
CA GLU A 616 24.61 7.99 4.91
C GLU A 616 25.98 8.67 4.80
N ASN A 617 26.23 9.50 3.78
CA ASN A 617 27.53 10.12 3.51
C ASN A 617 27.41 11.63 3.22
N GLU A 618 27.69 12.49 4.21
CA GLU A 618 27.59 13.96 4.06
C GLU A 618 28.41 14.53 2.88
N TRP A 619 29.58 13.93 2.60
CA TRP A 619 30.42 14.33 1.47
C TRP A 619 29.77 14.00 0.11
N ALA A 620 29.05 12.88 0.01
CA ALA A 620 28.35 12.48 -1.20
C ALA A 620 27.19 13.43 -1.51
N GLY A 621 26.44 13.85 -0.48
CA GLY A 621 25.40 14.88 -0.60
C GLY A 621 25.94 16.18 -1.19
N SER A 622 27.12 16.63 -0.78
CA SER A 622 27.76 17.85 -1.30
C SER A 622 28.11 17.74 -2.79
N PHE A 623 28.65 16.61 -3.24
CA PHE A 623 28.95 16.37 -4.66
C PHE A 623 27.67 16.30 -5.50
N VAL A 624 26.62 15.65 -4.98
CA VAL A 624 25.34 15.53 -5.68
C VAL A 624 24.66 16.90 -5.80
N ARG A 625 24.68 17.74 -4.76
CA ARG A 625 24.16 19.12 -4.83
C ARG A 625 24.87 19.96 -5.90
N ALA A 626 26.20 19.86 -5.97
CA ALA A 626 27.00 20.56 -6.98
C ALA A 626 26.71 20.03 -8.39
N GLY A 627 26.57 18.71 -8.54
CA GLY A 627 26.23 18.05 -9.79
C GLY A 627 24.81 18.37 -10.28
N LEU A 628 23.84 18.47 -9.37
CA LEU A 628 22.43 18.75 -9.70
C LEU A 628 22.17 20.23 -10.04
N LEU A 629 22.99 21.16 -9.54
CA LEU A 629 22.77 22.60 -9.75
C LEU A 629 22.61 23.03 -11.23
N PRO A 630 23.47 22.59 -12.18
CA PRO A 630 23.24 22.90 -13.59
C PRO A 630 21.96 22.27 -14.15
N PHE A 631 21.54 21.10 -13.66
CA PHE A 631 20.28 20.47 -14.06
C PHE A 631 19.08 21.22 -13.48
N VAL A 632 19.13 21.68 -12.23
CA VAL A 632 18.10 22.55 -11.64
C VAL A 632 17.94 23.83 -12.44
N GLY A 633 19.05 24.47 -12.84
CA GLY A 633 19.01 25.64 -13.72
C GLY A 633 18.40 25.35 -15.09
N PHE A 634 18.77 24.24 -15.71
CA PHE A 634 18.17 23.80 -16.98
C PHE A 634 16.68 23.51 -16.84
N SER A 635 16.29 22.76 -15.81
CA SER A 635 14.91 22.40 -15.50
C SER A 635 14.06 23.64 -15.24
N TRP A 636 14.57 24.63 -14.53
CA TRP A 636 13.88 25.90 -14.31
C TRP A 636 13.61 26.63 -15.63
N VAL A 637 14.60 26.75 -16.51
CA VAL A 637 14.41 27.38 -17.83
C VAL A 637 13.44 26.59 -18.70
N ALA A 638 13.53 25.25 -18.66
CA ALA A 638 12.65 24.37 -19.44
C ALA A 638 11.18 24.48 -19.00
N VAL A 639 10.93 24.55 -17.69
CA VAL A 639 9.58 24.68 -17.13
C VAL A 639 8.99 26.07 -17.39
N ASN A 640 9.79 27.14 -17.26
CA ASN A 640 9.27 28.51 -17.38
C ASN A 640 9.20 29.00 -18.82
N TRP A 641 10.20 28.68 -19.66
CA TRP A 641 10.37 29.23 -21.01
C TRP A 641 10.32 28.17 -22.12
N GLY A 642 10.06 26.91 -21.76
CA GLY A 642 9.94 25.78 -22.67
C GLY A 642 11.27 25.06 -22.95
N PRO A 643 11.20 23.77 -23.32
CA PRO A 643 12.39 22.91 -23.48
C PRO A 643 13.34 23.38 -24.60
N TRP A 644 12.81 24.02 -25.65
CA TRP A 644 13.61 24.56 -26.75
C TRP A 644 14.48 25.76 -26.33
N ALA A 645 13.96 26.64 -25.46
CA ALA A 645 14.73 27.75 -24.92
C ALA A 645 15.87 27.24 -24.02
N ALA A 646 15.59 26.22 -23.21
CA ALA A 646 16.60 25.57 -22.35
C ALA A 646 17.72 24.91 -23.17
N LEU A 647 17.37 24.21 -24.27
CA LEU A 647 18.35 23.59 -25.18
C LEU A 647 19.22 24.62 -25.90
N MET A 648 18.64 25.76 -26.34
CA MET A 648 19.38 26.84 -26.99
C MET A 648 20.36 27.51 -26.03
N ILE A 649 19.95 27.78 -24.79
CA ILE A 649 20.80 28.37 -23.75
C ILE A 649 21.92 27.40 -23.36
N ALA A 650 21.62 26.12 -23.17
CA ALA A 650 22.62 25.10 -22.91
C ALA A 650 23.63 24.98 -24.07
N GLY A 651 23.15 25.04 -25.32
CA GLY A 651 24.00 25.03 -26.52
C GLY A 651 24.94 26.24 -26.60
N LEU A 652 24.47 27.44 -26.29
CA LEU A 652 25.27 28.67 -26.25
C LEU A 652 26.34 28.64 -25.14
N LEU A 653 25.99 28.10 -23.96
CA LEU A 653 26.93 27.93 -22.85
C LEU A 653 28.02 26.90 -23.16
N LEU A 654 27.68 25.80 -23.82
CA LEU A 654 28.65 24.79 -24.26
C LEU A 654 29.56 25.31 -25.38
N PHE A 655 29.01 26.11 -26.30
CA PHE A 655 29.78 26.73 -27.39
C PHE A 655 30.80 27.76 -26.85
N SER A 656 30.37 28.61 -25.90
CA SER A 656 31.25 29.61 -25.27
C SER A 656 32.33 28.97 -24.39
N ALA A 657 32.01 27.89 -23.66
CA ALA A 657 33.01 27.09 -22.93
C ALA A 657 34.03 26.43 -23.88
N GLY A 658 33.58 25.89 -25.02
CA GLY A 658 34.45 25.32 -26.06
C GLY A 658 35.35 26.36 -26.75
N ALA A 659 34.83 27.56 -27.00
CA ALA A 659 35.59 28.68 -27.55
C ALA A 659 36.65 29.20 -26.56
N GLY A 660 36.32 29.27 -25.26
CA GLY A 660 37.26 29.65 -24.19
C GLY A 660 38.41 28.66 -24.01
N ILE A 661 38.15 27.35 -24.08
CA ILE A 661 39.18 26.30 -24.02
C ILE A 661 40.10 26.37 -25.25
N ARG A 662 39.55 26.65 -26.45
CA ARG A 662 40.36 26.89 -27.65
C ARG A 662 41.19 28.18 -27.55
N PHE A 663 40.65 29.25 -26.98
CA PHE A 663 41.37 30.51 -26.80
C PHE A 663 42.53 30.38 -25.80
N ILE A 664 42.35 29.63 -24.69
CA ILE A 664 43.42 29.32 -23.72
C ILE A 664 44.47 28.38 -24.31
N ALA A 665 44.07 27.42 -25.17
CA ALA A 665 45.00 26.53 -25.84
C ALA A 665 45.83 27.22 -26.95
N VAL A 666 45.28 28.23 -27.62
CA VAL A 666 45.99 29.04 -28.63
C VAL A 666 46.97 30.02 -27.97
N ARG A 667 46.58 30.64 -26.84
CA ARG A 667 47.44 31.59 -26.09
C ARG A 667 48.60 30.95 -25.31
N ARG A 668 48.69 29.61 -25.29
CA ARG A 668 49.85 28.84 -24.79
C ARG A 668 50.83 28.43 -25.91
N ARG A 669 50.54 28.81 -27.15
CA ARG A 669 51.38 28.53 -28.35
C ARG A 669 51.93 29.78 -29.04
N ASP A 670 51.61 30.96 -28.51
CA ASP A 670 52.34 32.22 -28.72
C ASP A 670 53.05 32.57 -27.41
#